data_AF-A0AAU1SN25-F1
#
_entry.id   AF-A0AAU1SN25-F1
#
_cell.length_a   1.000
_cell.length_b   1.000
_cell.length_c   1.000
_cell.angle_alpha   90.00
_cell.angle_beta   90.00
_cell.angle_gamma   90.00
#
_symmetry.space_group_name_H-M   'P 1'
#
loop_
_entity.id
_entity.type
_entity.pdbx_description
1 polymer ?
#
loop_
_entity_poly.entity_id
_entity_poly.type
_entity_poly.pdbx_seq_one_letter_code
_entity_poly.pdbx_strand_id
1 'polypeptide(L)'
;MRDSHRAEAEGLLARAVEEEVRRSGGRTDGGVLLSRARGALDAMAETAAEEYTQFTHALDEAEAGQMSFGQRFDQERGSTPLLVTAVAAVGACVADLLLGTGAGTAVGAGAAVAVVGAATTVAKVTASHVPAASRRAGARSQPGGPEQLRLQWLTALDVRGIRPFLDQQRVLAATAGTGAKKPTPQLRRTDKSAAARRRNVLEQSFGQLPEPDGPFAGRRTQMQRIAQWVHAARASTETRPTVVVLHGAPGSGRTTLAVRAAHELRDQFRGACVVDLRGDAPEAPLSTRDALLHLLNRLGAPREQLLFRERSSQEQQVRRLSELYHQHLTGLAVTIVLDDAGDAEQVRTLIPERSDSLVLVTARKPLDLPADVPAWVHQVPVDALDAAGSEELLRESAEDASGPYDSESSDTLRELCGGLPLALRIAGSAIGPRTTRALASDLGAYGPVEPVERVLWLRYTDQSEAARRLLRRLALAGRASLGVAAAAALLSTDESEATRHLTALSRAGLIDHVRGSRYRLHDLVRSFAQARLLDEEEPAERTAAQERLIQNYAELADSVIRLVDGKMSTRAGQIGPHGFTSLDAALRWLDDESSFITATLRGAEGVDQAAVLNLLGALCDYCLLRGDLYRLGEISELTQAVDQGLLVRSVQWRTGIAARQLGELDKARTTLASVVDLYFEAHHNAGAARALCSLGITLHHQGQLKEAAAKLREALDLQITDETSGDRGWTLHALAAVERDRAHVKEALDLLTAALALHRENESVHGEAWAHFQLGQLCLRMGDVPGAERELRTALDLYSRTRDSRGEAWALTQLARARLVDGDASAAADGLRQATSRHRDNEDARGEAWTLYYLGLALEESGNLDQAVRELERSRTMFSRMRDVYGLACARHHSARVTRDQRAAQTGSLRNSGFARQLLVDARADFQRIGVAHGEGWTCLELAVVDAGNGRAAQALTLCEEAAALFASYGDRRGEDWANFLRCTLLPYASPGGSEIGTAVAQEELSQLARTTHAGRDGKLDDYVEAYQLLLERGADLEAGWQAWRLGMVPNRHARDVMGVEVSAAH
;
A
#
# COMPACT_ATOMS: atom_id res chain seq x y z
N MET A 1 -21.58 -37.49 -35.40
CA MET A 1 -22.36 -37.48 -34.13
C MET A 1 -23.85 -37.57 -34.47
N ARG A 2 -24.72 -38.09 -33.59
CA ARG A 2 -26.19 -38.03 -33.73
C ARG A 2 -26.63 -36.56 -33.61
N ASP A 3 -27.71 -36.17 -34.29
CA ASP A 3 -28.15 -34.76 -34.34
C ASP A 3 -28.44 -34.17 -32.95
N SER A 4 -29.05 -34.96 -32.05
CA SER A 4 -29.31 -34.56 -30.66
C SER A 4 -28.04 -34.32 -29.85
N HIS A 5 -27.00 -35.11 -30.09
CA HIS A 5 -25.70 -34.97 -29.41
C HIS A 5 -24.89 -33.81 -29.99
N ARG A 6 -25.01 -33.55 -31.30
CA ARG A 6 -24.39 -32.38 -31.95
C ARG A 6 -24.92 -31.08 -31.35
N ALA A 7 -26.23 -30.97 -31.12
CA ALA A 7 -26.82 -29.79 -30.47
C ALA A 7 -26.26 -29.56 -29.05
N GLU A 8 -25.98 -30.62 -28.32
CA GLU A 8 -25.40 -30.53 -26.98
C GLU A 8 -23.92 -30.10 -26.99
N ALA A 9 -23.13 -30.65 -27.92
CA ALA A 9 -21.76 -30.23 -28.16
C ALA A 9 -21.69 -28.75 -28.60
N GLU A 10 -22.61 -28.30 -29.45
CA GLU A 10 -22.73 -26.90 -29.84
C GLU A 10 -23.12 -25.99 -28.68
N GLY A 11 -23.97 -26.46 -27.76
CA GLY A 11 -24.34 -25.73 -26.54
C GLY A 11 -23.18 -25.62 -25.53
N LEU A 12 -22.32 -26.62 -25.44
CA LEU A 12 -21.07 -26.54 -24.67
C LEU A 12 -20.09 -25.55 -25.30
N LEU A 13 -19.93 -25.63 -26.62
CA LEU A 13 -19.07 -24.74 -27.40
C LEU A 13 -19.50 -23.27 -27.30
N ALA A 14 -20.80 -23.00 -27.40
CA ALA A 14 -21.34 -21.64 -27.29
C ALA A 14 -21.04 -21.01 -25.92
N ARG A 15 -21.18 -21.79 -24.84
CA ARG A 15 -20.85 -21.34 -23.47
C ARG A 15 -19.35 -21.06 -23.31
N ALA A 16 -18.50 -21.92 -23.87
CA ALA A 16 -17.05 -21.72 -23.82
C ALA A 16 -16.61 -20.46 -24.60
N VAL A 17 -17.23 -20.19 -25.76
CA VAL A 17 -16.99 -18.96 -26.52
C VAL A 17 -17.49 -17.73 -25.77
N GLU A 18 -18.65 -17.79 -25.11
CA GLU A 18 -19.17 -16.68 -24.30
C GLU A 18 -18.23 -16.35 -23.12
N GLU A 19 -17.70 -17.39 -22.45
CA GLU A 19 -16.71 -17.23 -21.39
C GLU A 19 -15.42 -16.58 -21.93
N GLU A 20 -14.96 -16.98 -23.11
CA GLU A 20 -13.76 -16.40 -23.74
C GLU A 20 -13.99 -14.93 -24.14
N VAL A 21 -15.18 -14.58 -24.65
CA VAL A 21 -15.57 -13.19 -24.94
C VAL A 21 -15.58 -12.36 -23.66
N ARG A 22 -16.12 -12.89 -22.56
CA ARG A 22 -16.14 -12.24 -21.25
C ARG A 22 -14.72 -12.05 -20.70
N ARG A 23 -13.88 -13.09 -20.77
CA ARG A 23 -12.47 -13.07 -20.35
C ARG A 23 -11.64 -12.07 -21.15
N SER A 24 -11.93 -11.91 -22.44
CA SER A 24 -11.27 -10.91 -23.29
C SER A 24 -11.70 -9.46 -22.98
N GLY A 25 -12.74 -9.26 -22.16
CA GLY A 25 -13.35 -7.94 -21.90
C GLY A 25 -14.07 -7.38 -23.13
N GLY A 26 -14.66 -8.24 -23.96
CA GLY A 26 -15.37 -7.86 -25.19
C GLY A 26 -14.45 -7.49 -26.36
N ARG A 27 -13.15 -7.83 -26.30
CA ARG A 27 -12.19 -7.56 -27.39
C ARG A 27 -12.32 -8.56 -28.55
N THR A 28 -12.86 -9.74 -28.30
CA THR A 28 -13.07 -10.79 -29.30
C THR A 28 -14.52 -10.76 -29.77
N ASP A 29 -14.74 -10.72 -31.09
CA ASP A 29 -16.10 -10.81 -31.67
C ASP A 29 -16.65 -12.23 -31.45
N GLY A 30 -17.58 -12.35 -30.50
CA GLY A 30 -18.19 -13.62 -30.14
C GLY A 30 -18.96 -14.29 -31.27
N GLY A 31 -19.57 -13.52 -32.19
CA GLY A 31 -20.29 -14.07 -33.33
C GLY A 31 -19.35 -14.72 -34.34
N VAL A 32 -18.24 -14.03 -34.65
CA VAL A 32 -17.20 -14.54 -35.55
C VAL A 32 -16.49 -15.75 -34.94
N LEU A 33 -16.11 -15.67 -33.66
CA LEU A 33 -15.46 -16.76 -32.96
C LEU A 33 -16.37 -17.99 -32.86
N LEU A 34 -17.66 -17.81 -32.55
CA LEU A 34 -18.64 -18.91 -32.50
C LEU A 34 -18.86 -19.54 -33.87
N SER A 35 -18.92 -18.75 -34.95
CA SER A 35 -19.04 -19.28 -36.32
C SER A 35 -17.84 -20.13 -36.72
N ARG A 36 -16.62 -19.68 -36.40
CA ARG A 36 -15.39 -20.46 -36.66
C ARG A 36 -15.34 -21.72 -35.81
N ALA A 37 -15.70 -21.59 -34.53
CA ALA A 37 -15.75 -22.70 -33.59
C ALA A 37 -16.75 -23.78 -34.06
N ARG A 38 -17.94 -23.39 -34.54
CA ARG A 38 -18.92 -24.32 -35.10
C ARG A 38 -18.39 -25.03 -36.36
N GLY A 39 -17.70 -24.31 -37.23
CA GLY A 39 -17.05 -24.89 -38.40
C GLY A 39 -15.92 -25.88 -38.08
N ALA A 40 -15.32 -25.78 -36.90
CA ALA A 40 -14.28 -26.68 -36.42
C ALA A 40 -14.78 -27.76 -35.44
N LEU A 41 -16.10 -27.81 -35.16
CA LEU A 41 -16.66 -28.69 -34.13
C LEU A 41 -16.44 -30.18 -34.43
N ASP A 42 -16.52 -30.59 -35.70
CA ASP A 42 -16.30 -31.99 -36.06
C ASP A 42 -14.84 -32.42 -35.83
N ALA A 43 -13.87 -31.55 -36.14
CA ALA A 43 -12.45 -31.79 -35.84
C ALA A 43 -12.16 -31.79 -34.33
N MET A 44 -12.82 -30.91 -33.56
CA MET A 44 -12.74 -30.93 -32.10
C MET A 44 -13.33 -32.22 -31.52
N ALA A 45 -14.44 -32.71 -32.09
CA ALA A 45 -15.13 -33.91 -31.64
C ALA A 45 -14.35 -35.20 -31.90
N GLU A 46 -13.49 -35.24 -32.92
CA GLU A 46 -12.58 -36.37 -33.16
C GLU A 46 -11.64 -36.63 -31.96
N THR A 47 -11.24 -35.59 -31.23
CA THR A 47 -10.39 -35.72 -30.03
C THR A 47 -11.07 -36.44 -28.86
N ALA A 48 -12.38 -36.65 -28.93
CA ALA A 48 -13.20 -37.34 -27.94
C ALA A 48 -14.01 -38.51 -28.56
N ALA A 49 -13.53 -39.06 -29.67
CA ALA A 49 -14.25 -40.08 -30.44
C ALA A 49 -14.40 -41.42 -29.68
N GLU A 50 -13.41 -41.82 -28.89
CA GLU A 50 -13.47 -43.05 -28.10
C GLU A 50 -14.56 -42.98 -27.03
N GLU A 51 -14.63 -41.88 -26.27
CA GLU A 51 -15.66 -41.66 -25.24
C GLU A 51 -17.04 -41.49 -25.87
N TYR A 52 -17.13 -40.85 -27.03
CA TYR A 52 -18.38 -40.74 -27.78
C TYR A 52 -18.89 -42.10 -28.26
N THR A 53 -17.98 -43.00 -28.67
CA THR A 53 -18.33 -44.37 -29.09
C THR A 53 -18.81 -45.20 -27.91
N GLN A 54 -18.14 -45.09 -26.76
CA GLN A 54 -18.59 -45.75 -25.51
C GLN A 54 -19.96 -45.24 -25.05
N PHE A 55 -20.18 -43.92 -25.11
CA PHE A 55 -21.47 -43.31 -24.78
C PHE A 55 -22.60 -43.79 -25.71
N THR A 56 -22.35 -43.82 -27.02
CA THR A 56 -23.37 -44.26 -27.99
C THR A 56 -23.64 -45.75 -27.93
N HIS A 57 -22.63 -46.58 -27.69
CA HIS A 57 -22.81 -48.02 -27.45
C HIS A 57 -23.66 -48.28 -26.20
N ALA A 58 -23.39 -47.58 -25.09
CA ALA A 58 -24.17 -47.71 -23.87
C ALA A 58 -25.62 -47.19 -24.02
N LEU A 59 -25.84 -46.17 -24.85
CA LEU A 59 -27.18 -45.71 -25.22
C LEU A 59 -27.93 -46.78 -26.03
N ASP A 60 -27.27 -47.41 -26.99
CA ASP A 60 -27.87 -48.44 -27.85
C ASP A 60 -28.17 -49.72 -27.08
N GLU A 61 -27.32 -50.11 -26.13
CA GLU A 61 -27.59 -51.21 -25.20
C GLU A 61 -28.74 -50.89 -24.24
N ALA A 62 -28.87 -49.63 -23.80
CA ALA A 62 -29.97 -49.18 -22.96
C ALA A 62 -31.31 -49.10 -23.72
N GLU A 63 -31.30 -48.78 -25.02
CA GLU A 63 -32.47 -48.84 -25.92
C GLU A 63 -32.81 -50.29 -26.32
N ALA A 64 -31.82 -51.13 -26.62
CA ALA A 64 -32.04 -52.56 -26.93
C ALA A 64 -32.60 -53.34 -25.72
N GLY A 65 -32.31 -52.89 -24.50
CA GLY A 65 -32.90 -53.36 -23.26
C GLY A 65 -34.39 -53.03 -23.06
N GLN A 66 -35.02 -52.24 -23.96
CA GLN A 66 -36.43 -51.85 -23.89
C GLN A 66 -37.38 -52.70 -24.76
N MET A 67 -36.96 -53.84 -25.30
CA MET A 67 -37.89 -54.74 -25.99
C MET A 67 -38.80 -55.47 -25.00
N SER A 68 -40.10 -55.18 -25.06
CA SER A 68 -41.12 -55.81 -24.21
C SER A 68 -41.32 -57.29 -24.54
N PHE A 69 -41.64 -58.09 -23.52
CA PHE A 69 -41.94 -59.52 -23.62
C PHE A 69 -43.03 -59.86 -24.67
N GLY A 70 -43.94 -58.91 -24.98
CA GLY A 70 -44.97 -59.06 -26.01
C GLY A 70 -44.43 -59.04 -27.45
N GLN A 71 -43.33 -58.33 -27.72
CA GLN A 71 -42.73 -58.28 -29.07
C GLN A 71 -41.81 -59.48 -29.35
N ARG A 72 -41.35 -60.19 -28.31
CA ARG A 72 -40.68 -61.49 -28.45
C ARG A 72 -41.65 -62.65 -28.69
N PHE A 73 -42.92 -62.51 -28.32
CA PHE A 73 -43.92 -63.57 -28.48
C PHE A 73 -44.51 -63.63 -29.90
N ASP A 74 -44.46 -62.54 -30.67
CA ASP A 74 -45.01 -62.46 -32.04
C ASP A 74 -43.99 -62.79 -33.15
N GLN A 75 -42.69 -62.95 -32.84
CA GLN A 75 -41.68 -63.39 -33.81
C GLN A 75 -41.45 -64.90 -33.83
N GLU A 76 -42.06 -65.68 -32.93
CA GLU A 76 -41.94 -67.15 -32.88
C GLU A 76 -43.15 -67.89 -33.48
N ARG A 77 -43.65 -67.43 -34.63
CA ARG A 77 -44.38 -68.30 -35.57
C ARG A 77 -43.86 -68.10 -36.99
N GLY A 78 -42.74 -68.76 -37.27
CA GLY A 78 -42.18 -68.88 -38.61
C GLY A 78 -41.12 -69.97 -38.69
N SER A 79 -41.56 -71.21 -38.90
CA SER A 79 -40.80 -72.37 -39.39
C SER A 79 -39.62 -72.93 -38.56
N THR A 80 -39.98 -73.92 -37.74
CA THR A 80 -39.35 -75.24 -37.61
C THR A 80 -38.94 -75.87 -38.97
N PRO A 81 -38.18 -76.99 -39.02
CA PRO A 81 -36.85 -77.30 -38.47
C PRO A 81 -36.02 -78.21 -39.42
N LEU A 82 -34.73 -77.98 -39.72
CA LEU A 82 -33.96 -79.00 -40.47
C LEU A 82 -32.47 -79.10 -40.12
N LEU A 83 -32.11 -80.35 -39.79
CA LEU A 83 -30.88 -81.07 -40.12
C LEU A 83 -29.62 -80.66 -39.33
N VAL A 84 -29.11 -81.40 -38.33
CA VAL A 84 -28.92 -82.86 -38.19
C VAL A 84 -28.49 -83.51 -39.50
N THR A 85 -27.37 -84.22 -39.50
CA THR A 85 -26.78 -84.95 -40.64
C THR A 85 -26.11 -84.12 -41.74
N ALA A 86 -24.96 -83.53 -41.40
CA ALA A 86 -23.78 -83.60 -42.26
C ALA A 86 -22.54 -83.13 -41.50
N VAL A 87 -21.45 -83.87 -41.32
CA VAL A 87 -21.08 -85.19 -41.80
C VAL A 87 -19.87 -85.55 -40.91
N ALA A 88 -20.06 -86.51 -40.01
CA ALA A 88 -18.99 -87.43 -39.68
C ALA A 88 -18.84 -88.34 -40.91
N ALA A 89 -18.10 -87.84 -41.89
CA ALA A 89 -17.48 -88.66 -42.92
C ALA A 89 -16.13 -88.02 -43.21
N VAL A 90 -15.17 -88.92 -43.29
CA VAL A 90 -13.81 -88.70 -43.75
C VAL A 90 -12.91 -88.04 -42.68
N GLY A 91 -12.60 -88.70 -41.56
CA GLY A 91 -12.47 -90.14 -41.44
C GLY A 91 -11.42 -90.64 -42.41
N ALA A 92 -10.17 -90.20 -42.22
CA ALA A 92 -8.96 -90.93 -42.61
C ALA A 92 -9.08 -91.67 -43.95
N CYS A 93 -9.56 -90.98 -45.00
CA CYS A 93 -9.30 -91.44 -46.34
C CYS A 93 -7.87 -91.05 -46.66
N VAL A 94 -7.13 -92.12 -46.83
CA VAL A 94 -6.08 -92.16 -47.82
C VAL A 94 -4.95 -91.25 -47.39
N ALA A 95 -4.38 -91.62 -46.25
CA ALA A 95 -3.37 -92.67 -46.26
C ALA A 95 -2.18 -92.10 -47.01
N ASP A 96 -1.15 -91.76 -46.27
CA ASP A 96 -0.25 -92.82 -45.82
C ASP A 96 0.27 -93.53 -47.07
N LEU A 97 1.57 -93.45 -47.24
CA LEU A 97 2.29 -93.94 -48.41
C LEU A 97 2.10 -93.06 -49.65
N LEU A 98 3.09 -92.17 -49.89
CA LEU A 98 3.92 -92.24 -51.11
C LEU A 98 4.93 -91.06 -51.13
N LEU A 99 6.08 -91.21 -50.44
CA LEU A 99 7.32 -90.43 -50.65
C LEU A 99 7.28 -89.04 -49.96
N GLY A 100 8.13 -88.68 -49.00
CA GLY A 100 9.57 -88.84 -48.99
C GLY A 100 10.22 -87.44 -48.87
N THR A 101 10.90 -87.23 -47.73
CA THR A 101 11.97 -86.23 -47.41
C THR A 101 11.61 -84.74 -47.31
N GLY A 102 12.07 -83.93 -46.33
CA GLY A 102 12.90 -84.06 -45.12
C GLY A 102 13.08 -82.64 -44.51
N ALA A 103 13.54 -82.34 -43.29
CA ALA A 103 13.97 -83.08 -42.09
C ALA A 103 13.98 -82.09 -40.89
N GLY A 104 13.76 -82.56 -39.64
CA GLY A 104 14.27 -81.86 -38.44
C GLY A 104 13.44 -81.80 -37.14
N THR A 105 13.19 -82.96 -36.50
CA THR A 105 13.14 -83.21 -35.01
C THR A 105 12.07 -82.53 -34.11
N ALA A 106 11.06 -83.24 -33.55
CA ALA A 106 11.07 -84.21 -32.40
C ALA A 106 11.12 -83.51 -31.02
N VAL A 107 10.37 -83.81 -29.93
CA VAL A 107 9.51 -84.93 -29.43
C VAL A 107 8.79 -84.41 -28.15
N GLY A 108 7.49 -84.65 -27.90
CA GLY A 108 6.90 -85.73 -27.08
C GLY A 108 6.40 -85.20 -25.71
N ALA A 109 5.44 -85.74 -24.95
CA ALA A 109 4.40 -86.78 -25.06
C ALA A 109 3.67 -86.78 -23.67
N GLY A 110 2.44 -87.31 -23.56
CA GLY A 110 1.95 -87.92 -22.30
C GLY A 110 0.70 -87.31 -21.63
N ALA A 111 -0.18 -88.19 -21.15
CA ALA A 111 -1.61 -87.99 -20.84
C ALA A 111 -1.99 -88.08 -19.34
N ALA A 112 -3.32 -87.96 -19.07
CA ALA A 112 -4.13 -88.59 -17.98
C ALA A 112 -4.41 -87.73 -16.70
N VAL A 113 -5.54 -87.76 -15.94
CA VAL A 113 -6.64 -88.72 -15.66
C VAL A 113 -7.93 -88.03 -15.10
N ALA A 114 -9.10 -88.50 -15.57
CA ALA A 114 -10.45 -88.79 -14.98
C ALA A 114 -11.03 -88.26 -13.62
N VAL A 115 -12.37 -88.03 -13.63
CA VAL A 115 -13.46 -88.41 -12.63
C VAL A 115 -13.53 -87.61 -11.30
N VAL A 116 -14.65 -86.96 -10.88
CA VAL A 116 -15.94 -87.45 -10.32
C VAL A 116 -17.03 -86.36 -10.44
N GLY A 117 -18.30 -86.73 -10.69
CA GLY A 117 -19.45 -85.83 -10.79
C GLY A 117 -20.54 -85.99 -9.72
N ALA A 118 -21.54 -85.10 -9.83
CA ALA A 118 -22.94 -85.15 -9.35
C ALA A 118 -23.24 -85.15 -7.84
N ALA A 119 -23.87 -84.07 -7.34
CA ALA A 119 -25.18 -84.09 -6.65
C ALA A 119 -25.60 -82.68 -6.15
N THR A 120 -26.91 -82.40 -6.25
CA THR A 120 -27.68 -81.31 -5.59
C THR A 120 -27.44 -79.88 -6.14
N THR A 121 -28.40 -79.20 -6.77
CA THR A 121 -29.64 -78.75 -6.11
C THR A 121 -30.66 -78.30 -7.16
N VAL A 122 -31.59 -79.19 -7.49
CA VAL A 122 -32.98 -78.80 -7.78
C VAL A 122 -33.65 -78.61 -6.43
N ALA A 123 -33.62 -77.40 -5.89
CA ALA A 123 -34.50 -77.01 -4.79
C ALA A 123 -34.67 -75.49 -4.80
N LYS A 124 -35.92 -75.07 -4.93
CA LYS A 124 -36.43 -73.71 -4.70
C LYS A 124 -36.36 -72.72 -5.87
N VAL A 125 -36.96 -73.13 -6.98
CA VAL A 125 -38.10 -72.35 -7.49
C VAL A 125 -39.16 -72.30 -6.36
N THR A 126 -39.66 -71.11 -6.02
CA THR A 126 -40.68 -70.76 -4.98
C THR A 126 -40.17 -70.06 -3.70
N ALA A 127 -39.66 -68.86 -3.87
CA ALA A 127 -39.97 -67.67 -3.06
C ALA A 127 -39.52 -66.47 -3.90
N SER A 128 -40.24 -65.41 -4.16
CA SER A 128 -41.59 -64.95 -3.84
C SER A 128 -41.74 -63.63 -4.58
N HIS A 129 -42.93 -63.33 -5.07
CA HIS A 129 -43.29 -62.11 -5.79
C HIS A 129 -43.08 -60.80 -4.99
N VAL A 130 -43.19 -59.67 -5.72
CA VAL A 130 -43.61 -58.29 -5.33
C VAL A 130 -42.48 -57.22 -5.26
N PRO A 131 -42.66 -55.97 -5.76
CA PRO A 131 -43.07 -55.54 -7.10
C PRO A 131 -42.10 -54.50 -7.72
N ALA A 132 -42.38 -54.09 -8.96
CA ALA A 132 -41.52 -53.29 -9.85
C ALA A 132 -41.36 -51.78 -9.53
N ALA A 133 -41.14 -51.37 -8.28
CA ALA A 133 -40.93 -49.94 -7.94
C ALA A 133 -39.46 -49.54 -7.70
N SER A 134 -38.54 -50.48 -7.48
CA SER A 134 -37.15 -50.22 -7.08
C SER A 134 -36.12 -50.29 -8.21
N ARG A 135 -36.50 -50.68 -9.44
CA ARG A 135 -35.54 -50.84 -10.55
C ARG A 135 -35.13 -49.56 -11.28
N ARG A 136 -35.69 -48.39 -10.95
CA ARG A 136 -35.23 -47.08 -11.49
C ARG A 136 -34.28 -46.29 -10.58
N ALA A 137 -34.14 -46.67 -9.30
CA ALA A 137 -33.23 -45.99 -8.38
C ALA A 137 -31.81 -46.58 -8.39
N GLY A 138 -31.67 -47.88 -8.69
CA GLY A 138 -30.38 -48.59 -8.68
C GLY A 138 -29.46 -48.36 -9.88
N ALA A 139 -29.88 -47.61 -10.90
CA ALA A 139 -29.07 -47.39 -12.11
C ALA A 139 -28.20 -46.11 -12.06
N ARG A 140 -28.41 -45.22 -11.08
CA ARG A 140 -27.65 -43.95 -10.97
C ARG A 140 -26.32 -44.05 -10.20
N SER A 141 -26.05 -45.19 -9.58
CA SER A 141 -24.88 -45.38 -8.71
C SER A 141 -23.98 -46.56 -9.09
N GLN A 142 -24.15 -47.13 -10.30
CA GLN A 142 -23.14 -48.03 -10.87
C GLN A 142 -22.16 -47.22 -11.74
N PRO A 143 -20.84 -47.40 -11.60
CA PRO A 143 -19.89 -46.81 -12.53
C PRO A 143 -20.12 -47.44 -13.92
N GLY A 144 -20.58 -46.65 -14.90
CA GLY A 144 -20.79 -47.10 -16.28
C GLY A 144 -22.14 -46.77 -16.93
N GLY A 145 -23.01 -45.97 -16.31
CA GLY A 145 -24.31 -45.59 -16.92
C GLY A 145 -24.17 -44.64 -18.13
N PRO A 146 -25.16 -44.59 -19.06
CA PRO A 146 -25.13 -43.71 -20.23
C PRO A 146 -24.97 -42.22 -19.89
N GLU A 147 -25.55 -41.75 -18.78
CA GLU A 147 -25.36 -40.36 -18.31
C GLU A 147 -23.93 -40.06 -17.84
N GLN A 148 -23.25 -41.03 -17.24
CA GLN A 148 -21.86 -40.87 -16.81
C GLN A 148 -20.92 -40.84 -18.02
N LEU A 149 -21.13 -41.73 -18.99
CA LEU A 149 -20.38 -41.76 -20.26
C LEU A 149 -20.64 -40.49 -21.09
N ARG A 150 -21.87 -39.93 -21.05
CA ARG A 150 -22.19 -38.61 -21.63
C ARG A 150 -21.35 -37.49 -21.02
N LEU A 151 -21.26 -37.42 -19.69
CA LEU A 151 -20.47 -36.39 -19.00
C LEU A 151 -18.97 -36.56 -19.26
N GLN A 152 -18.48 -37.80 -19.34
CA GLN A 152 -17.09 -38.09 -19.70
C GLN A 152 -16.77 -37.63 -21.13
N TRP A 153 -17.64 -37.94 -22.09
CA TRP A 153 -17.52 -37.45 -23.46
C TRP A 153 -17.52 -35.91 -23.54
N LEU A 154 -18.46 -35.22 -22.89
CA LEU A 154 -18.52 -33.75 -22.91
C LEU A 154 -17.30 -33.10 -22.23
N THR A 155 -16.79 -33.72 -21.16
CA THR A 155 -15.57 -33.24 -20.48
C THR A 155 -14.34 -33.44 -21.37
N ALA A 156 -14.23 -34.59 -22.03
CA ALA A 156 -13.18 -34.86 -23.00
C ALA A 156 -13.21 -33.87 -24.17
N LEU A 157 -14.40 -33.55 -24.69
CA LEU A 157 -14.61 -32.56 -25.74
C LEU A 157 -14.18 -31.15 -25.29
N ASP A 158 -14.52 -30.72 -24.07
CA ASP A 158 -14.11 -29.42 -23.53
C ASP A 158 -12.58 -29.32 -23.40
N VAL A 159 -11.96 -30.33 -22.78
CA VAL A 159 -10.54 -30.28 -22.41
C VAL A 159 -9.62 -30.53 -23.60
N ARG A 160 -9.93 -31.49 -24.49
CA ARG A 160 -9.07 -31.88 -25.61
C ARG A 160 -9.44 -31.23 -26.94
N GLY A 161 -10.68 -30.78 -27.10
CA GLY A 161 -11.15 -30.11 -28.32
C GLY A 161 -11.28 -28.59 -28.15
N ILE A 162 -12.21 -28.16 -27.30
CA ILE A 162 -12.68 -26.76 -27.23
C ILE A 162 -11.62 -25.81 -26.66
N ARG A 163 -11.02 -26.13 -25.51
CA ARG A 163 -10.01 -25.25 -24.89
C ARG A 163 -8.76 -25.06 -25.77
N PRO A 164 -8.15 -26.12 -26.35
CA PRO A 164 -7.02 -25.96 -27.25
C PRO A 164 -7.36 -25.11 -28.49
N PHE A 165 -8.57 -25.26 -29.05
CA PHE A 165 -9.04 -24.42 -30.15
C PHE A 165 -9.11 -22.94 -29.75
N LEU A 166 -9.67 -22.63 -28.58
CA LEU A 166 -9.74 -21.24 -28.08
C LEU A 166 -8.36 -20.67 -27.74
N ASP A 167 -7.46 -21.49 -27.20
CA ASP A 167 -6.06 -21.11 -26.96
C ASP A 167 -5.35 -20.75 -28.28
N GLN A 168 -5.54 -21.55 -29.33
CA GLN A 168 -4.98 -21.27 -30.66
C GLN A 168 -5.55 -19.97 -31.25
N GLN A 169 -6.85 -19.70 -31.09
CA GLN A 169 -7.46 -18.44 -31.53
C GLN A 169 -6.93 -17.23 -30.74
N ARG A 170 -6.60 -17.39 -29.45
CA ARG A 170 -5.95 -16.33 -28.66
C ARG A 170 -4.57 -15.98 -29.21
N VAL A 171 -3.77 -16.98 -29.55
CA VAL A 171 -2.43 -16.77 -30.12
C VAL A 171 -2.52 -16.07 -31.47
N LEU A 172 -3.48 -16.44 -32.32
CA LEU A 172 -3.72 -15.81 -33.61
C LEU A 172 -4.29 -14.38 -33.51
N ALA A 173 -5.08 -14.09 -32.48
CA ALA A 173 -5.59 -12.74 -32.22
C ALA A 173 -4.51 -11.81 -31.62
N ALA A 174 -3.59 -12.36 -30.82
CA ALA A 174 -2.47 -11.62 -30.23
C ALA A 174 -1.45 -11.16 -31.29
N THR A 175 -1.25 -11.93 -32.36
CA THR A 175 -0.35 -11.57 -33.47
C THR A 175 -0.97 -10.59 -34.47
N ALA A 176 -2.30 -10.47 -34.53
CA ALA A 176 -3.02 -9.58 -35.44
C ALA A 176 -3.39 -8.19 -34.86
N GLY A 177 -3.16 -7.96 -33.56
CA GLY A 177 -3.71 -6.83 -32.80
C GLY A 177 -2.80 -5.60 -32.63
N THR A 178 -2.15 -5.09 -33.68
CA THR A 178 -1.54 -3.74 -33.70
C THR A 178 -2.38 -2.79 -34.55
N GLY A 179 -3.47 -2.26 -33.99
CA GLY A 179 -4.31 -1.30 -34.71
C GLY A 179 -5.47 -0.72 -33.90
N ALA A 180 -5.27 0.53 -33.44
CA ALA A 180 -6.27 1.56 -33.11
C ALA A 180 -7.57 1.15 -32.38
N LYS A 181 -7.68 1.49 -31.08
CA LYS A 181 -8.95 1.52 -30.34
C LYS A 181 -9.59 2.92 -30.36
N LYS A 182 -10.81 3.01 -30.91
CA LYS A 182 -11.77 4.10 -30.62
C LYS A 182 -12.40 3.90 -29.23
N PRO A 183 -12.74 4.97 -28.50
CA PRO A 183 -13.24 4.88 -27.13
C PRO A 183 -14.78 4.75 -27.09
N THR A 184 -15.29 3.85 -26.25
CA THR A 184 -16.66 3.88 -25.73
C THR A 184 -16.63 3.72 -24.20
N PRO A 185 -17.63 4.28 -23.49
CA PRO A 185 -17.40 4.96 -22.23
C PRO A 185 -17.50 3.99 -21.06
N GLN A 186 -16.38 3.81 -20.36
CA GLN A 186 -16.42 3.27 -19.01
C GLN A 186 -16.95 4.36 -18.08
N LEU A 187 -17.90 3.99 -17.21
CA LEU A 187 -18.27 4.72 -16.00
C LEU A 187 -17.01 4.88 -15.13
N ARG A 188 -16.24 5.94 -15.39
CA ARG A 188 -15.27 6.51 -14.47
C ARG A 188 -16.05 6.92 -13.22
N ARG A 189 -16.12 6.03 -12.23
CA ARG A 189 -16.17 6.48 -10.84
C ARG A 189 -14.78 7.06 -10.58
N THR A 190 -14.55 8.29 -11.04
CA THR A 190 -13.40 9.07 -10.64
C THR A 190 -13.38 9.06 -9.13
N ASP A 191 -12.21 8.74 -8.60
CA ASP A 191 -11.93 8.85 -7.18
C ASP A 191 -12.06 10.33 -6.80
N LYS A 192 -13.28 10.74 -6.42
CA LYS A 192 -13.65 12.15 -6.23
C LYS A 192 -12.78 12.79 -5.14
N SER A 193 -12.26 12.00 -4.20
CA SER A 193 -11.32 12.41 -3.15
C SER A 193 -9.92 12.69 -3.70
N ALA A 194 -9.33 11.81 -4.52
CA ALA A 194 -8.02 12.04 -5.13
C ALA A 194 -8.04 13.24 -6.10
N ALA A 195 -9.13 13.38 -6.88
CA ALA A 195 -9.32 14.55 -7.74
C ALA A 195 -9.61 15.85 -6.94
N ALA A 196 -10.26 15.77 -5.78
CA ALA A 196 -10.44 16.91 -4.87
C ALA A 196 -9.13 17.29 -4.16
N ARG A 197 -8.33 16.33 -3.70
CA ARG A 197 -6.98 16.54 -3.15
C ARG A 197 -6.07 17.20 -4.16
N ARG A 198 -6.02 16.65 -5.38
CA ARG A 198 -5.23 17.24 -6.46
C ARG A 198 -5.64 18.69 -6.73
N ARG A 199 -6.94 18.98 -6.76
CA ARG A 199 -7.43 20.36 -6.91
C ARG A 199 -6.97 21.26 -5.75
N ASN A 200 -7.09 20.80 -4.51
CA ASN A 200 -6.68 21.58 -3.34
C ASN A 200 -5.16 21.84 -3.32
N VAL A 201 -4.34 20.81 -3.55
CA VAL A 201 -2.87 20.95 -3.63
C VAL A 201 -2.47 21.91 -4.75
N LEU A 202 -3.09 21.79 -5.93
CA LEU A 202 -2.84 22.68 -7.06
C LEU A 202 -3.30 24.12 -6.77
N GLU A 203 -4.47 24.33 -6.15
CA GLU A 203 -4.94 25.65 -5.75
C GLU A 203 -4.00 26.29 -4.72
N GLN A 204 -3.48 25.52 -3.76
CA GLN A 204 -2.53 25.99 -2.76
C GLN A 204 -1.12 26.22 -3.33
N SER A 205 -0.76 25.60 -4.45
CA SER A 205 0.60 25.66 -5.00
C SER A 205 1.04 27.08 -5.42
N PHE A 206 0.10 27.92 -5.86
CA PHE A 206 0.39 29.34 -6.16
C PHE A 206 0.83 30.12 -4.93
N GLY A 207 0.28 29.82 -3.75
CA GLY A 207 0.69 30.44 -2.49
C GLY A 207 2.08 30.00 -2.00
N GLN A 208 2.74 29.09 -2.74
CA GLN A 208 4.11 28.64 -2.48
C GLN A 208 5.12 29.28 -3.44
N LEU A 209 4.66 30.05 -4.44
CA LEU A 209 5.53 30.90 -5.24
C LEU A 209 6.00 32.10 -4.39
N PRO A 210 7.20 32.65 -4.65
CA PRO A 210 7.59 33.93 -4.07
C PRO A 210 6.56 35.02 -4.45
N GLU A 211 6.18 35.87 -3.50
CA GLU A 211 5.33 37.03 -3.78
C GLU A 211 6.08 37.99 -4.72
N PRO A 212 5.42 38.53 -5.76
CA PRO A 212 6.04 39.46 -6.70
C PRO A 212 6.06 40.89 -6.11
N ASP A 213 6.48 41.03 -4.86
CA ASP A 213 6.48 42.30 -4.15
C ASP A 213 7.64 43.22 -4.56
N GLY A 214 7.38 44.53 -4.53
CA GLY A 214 8.35 45.57 -4.82
C GLY A 214 8.36 46.09 -6.26
N PRO A 215 9.18 47.13 -6.52
CA PRO A 215 9.26 47.85 -7.79
C PRO A 215 9.56 46.95 -8.99
N PHE A 216 8.86 47.15 -10.09
CA PHE A 216 9.06 46.37 -11.32
C PHE A 216 8.74 47.19 -12.57
N ALA A 217 9.80 47.52 -13.30
CA ALA A 217 9.78 48.47 -14.39
C ALA A 217 10.49 47.93 -15.64
N GLY A 218 10.21 48.55 -16.80
CA GLY A 218 10.95 48.29 -18.05
C GLY A 218 10.85 46.88 -18.66
N ARG A 219 9.90 46.05 -18.23
CA ARG A 219 9.72 44.65 -18.72
C ARG A 219 8.38 44.35 -19.40
N ARG A 220 7.62 45.39 -19.75
CA ARG A 220 6.27 45.27 -20.33
C ARG A 220 6.28 44.47 -21.65
N THR A 221 7.28 44.70 -22.51
CA THR A 221 7.41 44.01 -23.80
C THR A 221 7.66 42.52 -23.63
N GLN A 222 8.55 42.11 -22.71
CA GLN A 222 8.84 40.71 -22.43
C GLN A 222 7.61 40.00 -21.85
N MET A 223 6.91 40.63 -20.90
CA MET A 223 5.67 40.10 -20.33
C MET A 223 4.58 39.89 -21.39
N GLN A 224 4.36 40.87 -22.26
CA GLN A 224 3.41 40.76 -23.36
C GLN A 224 3.78 39.62 -24.33
N ARG A 225 5.07 39.42 -24.63
CA ARG A 225 5.51 38.31 -25.50
C ARG A 225 5.27 36.95 -24.87
N ILE A 226 5.59 36.78 -23.57
CA ILE A 226 5.30 35.54 -22.84
C ILE A 226 3.80 35.24 -22.87
N ALA A 227 2.97 36.24 -22.55
CA ALA A 227 1.52 36.11 -22.64
C ALA A 227 1.09 35.72 -24.06
N GLN A 228 1.55 36.40 -25.11
CA GLN A 228 1.20 36.10 -26.50
C GLN A 228 1.52 34.65 -26.89
N TRP A 229 2.68 34.12 -26.49
CA TRP A 229 3.04 32.73 -26.77
C TRP A 229 2.13 31.74 -26.06
N VAL A 230 1.78 32.00 -24.79
CA VAL A 230 0.83 31.14 -24.06
C VAL A 230 -0.55 31.15 -24.71
N HIS A 231 -1.04 32.32 -25.15
CA HIS A 231 -2.32 32.41 -25.85
C HIS A 231 -2.28 31.70 -27.22
N ALA A 232 -1.18 31.85 -27.97
CA ALA A 232 -1.00 31.18 -29.27
C ALA A 232 -0.93 29.65 -29.12
N ALA A 233 -0.17 29.16 -28.13
CA ALA A 233 -0.06 27.75 -27.78
C ALA A 233 -1.44 27.13 -27.46
N ARG A 234 -2.24 27.80 -26.64
CA ARG A 234 -3.60 27.34 -26.27
C ARG A 234 -4.61 27.37 -27.42
N ALA A 235 -4.37 28.19 -28.44
CA ALA A 235 -5.18 28.24 -29.66
C ALA A 235 -4.77 27.16 -30.69
N SER A 236 -3.64 26.47 -30.48
CA SER A 236 -3.14 25.43 -31.36
C SER A 236 -3.95 24.14 -31.27
N THR A 237 -3.94 23.35 -32.34
CA THR A 237 -4.52 21.99 -32.37
C THR A 237 -3.57 20.93 -31.79
N GLU A 238 -2.31 21.27 -31.55
CA GLU A 238 -1.31 20.38 -30.94
C GLU A 238 -1.14 20.69 -29.44
N THR A 239 -1.14 19.67 -28.58
CA THR A 239 -0.91 19.83 -27.13
C THR A 239 0.57 19.65 -26.80
N ARG A 240 1.30 20.75 -26.60
CA ARG A 240 2.72 20.78 -26.23
C ARG A 240 2.97 21.88 -25.19
N PRO A 241 3.99 21.76 -24.33
CA PRO A 241 4.33 22.83 -23.40
C PRO A 241 4.96 24.02 -24.13
N THR A 242 4.76 25.21 -23.58
CA THR A 242 5.50 26.42 -23.99
C THR A 242 6.68 26.58 -23.06
N VAL A 243 7.89 26.55 -23.60
CA VAL A 243 9.14 26.71 -22.85
C VAL A 243 9.73 28.07 -23.20
N VAL A 244 9.91 28.92 -22.20
CA VAL A 244 10.55 30.23 -22.38
C VAL A 244 11.83 30.27 -21.56
N VAL A 245 12.96 30.33 -22.26
CA VAL A 245 14.28 30.45 -21.67
C VAL A 245 14.64 31.93 -21.55
N LEU A 246 14.62 32.43 -20.32
CA LEU A 246 14.99 33.78 -19.92
C LEU A 246 16.48 33.80 -19.58
N HIS A 247 17.32 34.37 -20.45
CA HIS A 247 18.76 34.39 -20.25
C HIS A 247 19.35 35.80 -20.16
N GLY A 248 20.41 35.98 -19.39
CA GLY A 248 20.98 37.31 -19.14
C GLY A 248 21.87 37.37 -17.89
N ALA A 249 22.58 38.49 -17.74
CA ALA A 249 23.55 38.70 -16.67
C ALA A 249 22.94 38.56 -15.26
N PRO A 250 23.72 38.19 -14.22
CA PRO A 250 23.26 38.21 -12.84
C PRO A 250 22.72 39.60 -12.44
N GLY A 251 21.61 39.65 -11.71
CA GLY A 251 20.97 40.92 -11.31
C GLY A 251 20.09 41.58 -12.38
N SER A 252 19.99 41.01 -13.59
CA SER A 252 19.11 41.49 -14.67
C SER A 252 17.59 41.31 -14.42
N GLY A 253 17.20 40.55 -13.38
CA GLY A 253 15.79 40.33 -13.02
C GLY A 253 15.10 39.16 -13.72
N ARG A 254 15.85 38.16 -14.22
CA ARG A 254 15.31 36.93 -14.85
C ARG A 254 14.28 36.20 -13.97
N THR A 255 14.67 35.89 -12.74
CA THR A 255 13.81 35.18 -11.77
C THR A 255 12.58 36.03 -11.42
N THR A 256 12.76 37.34 -11.21
CA THR A 256 11.64 38.26 -10.97
C THR A 256 10.66 38.28 -12.14
N LEU A 257 11.15 38.34 -13.38
CA LEU A 257 10.33 38.28 -14.57
C LEU A 257 9.57 36.95 -14.67
N ALA A 258 10.24 35.82 -14.40
CA ALA A 258 9.61 34.49 -14.42
C ALA A 258 8.48 34.38 -13.38
N VAL A 259 8.76 34.74 -12.13
CA VAL A 259 7.78 34.67 -11.03
C VAL A 259 6.61 35.60 -11.30
N ARG A 260 6.85 36.82 -11.81
CA ARG A 260 5.78 37.76 -12.13
C ARG A 260 4.92 37.30 -13.31
N ALA A 261 5.53 36.70 -14.33
CA ALA A 261 4.80 36.04 -15.41
C ALA A 261 3.94 34.87 -14.93
N ALA A 262 4.44 34.06 -13.98
CA ALA A 262 3.69 32.96 -13.38
C ALA A 262 2.46 33.46 -12.60
N HIS A 263 2.59 34.56 -11.85
CA HIS A 263 1.48 35.19 -11.13
C HIS A 263 0.48 35.89 -12.06
N GLU A 264 0.94 36.64 -13.07
CA GLU A 264 0.06 37.36 -14.01
C GLU A 264 -0.75 36.40 -14.88
N LEU A 265 -0.18 35.24 -15.23
CA LEU A 265 -0.85 34.22 -16.04
C LEU A 265 -1.53 33.14 -15.19
N ARG A 266 -1.62 33.32 -13.87
CA ARG A 266 -2.24 32.41 -12.90
C ARG A 266 -3.56 31.82 -13.38
N ASP A 267 -4.46 32.67 -13.87
CA ASP A 267 -5.83 32.28 -14.25
C ASP A 267 -5.88 31.27 -15.41
N GLN A 268 -4.77 31.12 -16.13
CA GLN A 268 -4.65 30.17 -17.24
C GLN A 268 -4.21 28.78 -16.75
N PHE A 269 -3.58 28.66 -15.59
CA PHE A 269 -2.98 27.42 -15.09
C PHE A 269 -3.65 26.93 -13.81
N ARG A 270 -3.59 25.63 -13.56
CA ARG A 270 -4.24 25.00 -12.39
C ARG A 270 -3.37 25.03 -11.15
N GLY A 271 -2.06 25.11 -11.30
CA GLY A 271 -1.09 25.17 -10.22
C GLY A 271 0.26 25.66 -10.73
N ALA A 272 1.18 25.95 -9.81
CA ALA A 272 2.50 26.44 -10.13
C ALA A 272 3.58 25.88 -9.18
N CYS A 273 4.81 25.75 -9.68
CA CYS A 273 5.94 25.30 -8.88
C CYS A 273 7.24 25.99 -9.32
N VAL A 274 8.05 26.40 -8.35
CA VAL A 274 9.43 26.89 -8.56
C VAL A 274 10.41 25.83 -8.10
N VAL A 275 11.44 25.58 -8.90
CA VAL A 275 12.55 24.69 -8.61
C VAL A 275 13.84 25.46 -8.82
N ASP A 276 14.65 25.62 -7.78
CA ASP A 276 15.98 26.20 -7.87
C ASP A 276 17.00 25.10 -8.21
N LEU A 277 17.51 25.13 -9.45
CA LEU A 277 18.42 24.11 -9.99
C LEU A 277 19.89 24.34 -9.60
N ARG A 278 20.24 25.55 -9.14
CA ARG A 278 21.59 25.91 -8.65
C ARG A 278 22.70 25.65 -9.67
N GLY A 279 22.43 25.81 -10.95
CA GLY A 279 23.30 25.36 -12.05
C GLY A 279 24.70 25.99 -12.12
N ASP A 280 24.87 27.20 -11.61
CA ASP A 280 26.15 27.94 -11.57
C ASP A 280 26.49 28.43 -10.15
N ALA A 281 25.91 27.78 -9.13
CA ALA A 281 26.19 28.10 -7.73
C ALA A 281 27.53 27.48 -7.27
N PRO A 282 28.17 28.01 -6.21
CA PRO A 282 29.28 27.33 -5.54
C PRO A 282 28.86 25.98 -4.91
N GLU A 283 27.57 25.82 -4.64
CA GLU A 283 26.94 24.60 -4.14
C GLU A 283 26.71 23.59 -5.27
N ALA A 284 26.65 22.30 -4.95
CA ALA A 284 26.31 21.27 -5.93
C ALA A 284 24.93 21.54 -6.58
N PRO A 285 24.80 21.44 -7.91
CA PRO A 285 23.53 21.56 -8.62
C PRO A 285 22.49 20.57 -8.07
N LEU A 286 21.21 20.96 -8.09
CA LEU A 286 20.13 20.04 -7.70
C LEU A 286 20.11 18.85 -8.67
N SER A 287 20.01 17.62 -8.15
CA SER A 287 19.96 16.44 -9.03
C SER A 287 18.62 16.38 -9.80
N THR A 288 18.63 15.79 -11.00
CA THR A 288 17.40 15.61 -11.79
C THR A 288 16.35 14.77 -11.06
N ARG A 289 16.79 13.79 -10.25
CA ARG A 289 15.92 12.98 -9.39
C ARG A 289 15.15 13.86 -8.39
N ASP A 290 15.87 14.72 -7.67
CA ASP A 290 15.26 15.54 -6.62
C ASP A 290 14.37 16.63 -7.21
N ALA A 291 14.76 17.19 -8.36
CA ALA A 291 13.93 18.12 -9.11
C ALA A 291 12.59 17.49 -9.54
N LEU A 292 12.62 16.26 -10.09
CA LEU A 292 11.40 15.52 -10.46
C LEU A 292 10.52 15.22 -9.24
N LEU A 293 11.12 14.79 -8.12
CA LEU A 293 10.38 14.49 -6.89
C LEU A 293 9.74 15.75 -6.30
N HIS A 294 10.47 16.86 -6.24
CA HIS A 294 9.93 18.14 -5.80
C HIS A 294 8.76 18.60 -6.67
N LEU A 295 8.87 18.51 -8.01
CA LEU A 295 7.77 18.83 -8.93
C LEU A 295 6.54 17.93 -8.72
N LEU A 296 6.75 16.61 -8.65
CA LEU A 296 5.68 15.63 -8.42
C LEU A 296 4.94 15.91 -7.10
N ASN A 297 5.69 16.19 -6.03
CA ASN A 297 5.12 16.52 -4.73
C ASN A 297 4.31 17.83 -4.75
N ARG A 298 4.88 18.90 -5.32
CA ARG A 298 4.27 20.23 -5.34
C ARG A 298 3.07 20.32 -6.28
N LEU A 299 3.04 19.51 -7.34
CA LEU A 299 1.95 19.46 -8.31
C LEU A 299 0.93 18.34 -8.01
N GLY A 300 0.97 17.76 -6.82
CA GLY A 300 -0.07 16.87 -6.30
C GLY A 300 -0.12 15.48 -6.96
N ALA A 301 1.03 14.90 -7.30
CA ALA A 301 1.12 13.51 -7.73
C ALA A 301 0.70 12.54 -6.61
N PRO A 302 0.02 11.41 -6.93
CA PRO A 302 -0.33 10.41 -5.93
C PRO A 302 0.94 9.84 -5.29
N ARG A 303 1.12 10.08 -3.98
CA ARG A 303 2.32 9.71 -3.21
C ARG A 303 2.60 8.21 -3.18
N GLU A 304 1.56 7.39 -3.34
CA GLU A 304 1.63 5.93 -3.55
C GLU A 304 2.54 5.52 -4.75
N GLN A 305 2.72 6.41 -5.73
CA GLN A 305 3.51 6.17 -6.94
C GLN A 305 4.96 6.67 -6.81
N LEU A 306 5.28 7.46 -5.78
CA LEU A 306 6.58 8.09 -5.57
C LEU A 306 7.55 7.21 -4.76
N LEU A 307 7.11 6.03 -4.34
CA LEU A 307 7.90 5.11 -3.52
C LEU A 307 8.44 3.95 -4.36
N PHE A 308 9.75 3.99 -4.58
CA PHE A 308 10.50 2.98 -5.30
C PHE A 308 10.74 1.76 -4.43
N ARG A 309 10.30 0.61 -4.91
CA ARG A 309 10.39 -0.68 -4.22
C ARG A 309 11.69 -1.46 -4.43
N GLU A 310 12.69 -0.91 -5.13
CA GLU A 310 13.87 -1.71 -5.51
C GLU A 310 15.17 -0.90 -5.51
N ARG A 311 16.29 -1.61 -5.31
CA ARG A 311 17.67 -1.14 -5.52
C ARG A 311 17.91 -0.96 -7.03
N SER A 312 17.21 -0.02 -7.65
CA SER A 312 17.46 0.37 -9.05
C SER A 312 18.69 1.28 -9.10
N SER A 313 19.46 1.25 -10.19
CA SER A 313 20.51 2.25 -10.41
C SER A 313 19.89 3.67 -10.46
N GLN A 314 20.66 4.71 -10.13
CA GLN A 314 20.18 6.11 -10.16
C GLN A 314 19.49 6.47 -11.49
N GLU A 315 20.02 5.97 -12.62
CA GLU A 315 19.43 6.17 -13.95
C GLU A 315 18.03 5.54 -14.11
N GLN A 316 17.82 4.33 -13.57
CA GLN A 316 16.51 3.66 -13.64
C GLN A 316 15.45 4.39 -12.80
N GLN A 317 15.85 4.95 -11.66
CA GLN A 317 14.96 5.76 -10.82
C GLN A 317 14.55 7.05 -11.53
N VAL A 318 15.50 7.77 -12.14
CA VAL A 318 15.21 9.00 -12.90
C VAL A 318 14.27 8.70 -14.07
N ARG A 319 14.51 7.63 -14.84
CA ARG A 319 13.60 7.22 -15.94
C ARG A 319 12.18 6.99 -15.46
N ARG A 320 12.01 6.23 -14.37
CA ARG A 320 10.69 5.92 -13.81
C ARG A 320 9.98 7.14 -13.25
N LEU A 321 10.70 8.05 -12.58
CA LEU A 321 10.11 9.33 -12.14
C LEU A 321 9.68 10.18 -13.31
N SER A 322 10.49 10.21 -14.38
CA SER A 322 10.18 10.97 -15.58
C SER A 322 8.89 10.43 -16.22
N GLU A 323 8.75 9.10 -16.34
CA GLU A 323 7.51 8.47 -16.82
C GLU A 323 6.29 8.85 -15.97
N LEU A 324 6.40 8.78 -14.63
CA LEU A 324 5.34 9.16 -13.71
C LEU A 324 5.01 10.66 -13.79
N TYR A 325 6.03 11.50 -13.90
CA TYR A 325 5.91 12.94 -14.05
C TYR A 325 5.15 13.33 -15.31
N HIS A 326 5.55 12.76 -16.46
CA HIS A 326 4.85 12.97 -17.72
C HIS A 326 3.41 12.43 -17.67
N GLN A 327 3.21 11.23 -17.11
CA GLN A 327 1.88 10.65 -16.95
C GLN A 327 0.97 11.50 -16.06
N HIS A 328 1.50 12.06 -14.97
CA HIS A 328 0.74 12.88 -14.03
C HIS A 328 0.35 14.24 -14.61
N LEU A 329 1.24 14.87 -15.38
CA LEU A 329 1.00 16.18 -16.00
C LEU A 329 0.33 16.14 -17.38
N THR A 330 0.14 14.95 -17.96
CA THR A 330 -0.61 14.79 -19.22
C THR A 330 -2.02 15.40 -19.08
N GLY A 331 -2.33 16.40 -19.91
CA GLY A 331 -3.63 17.09 -19.90
C GLY A 331 -3.87 18.02 -18.69
N LEU A 332 -2.84 18.29 -17.87
CA LEU A 332 -2.90 19.25 -16.76
C LEU A 332 -2.01 20.45 -17.09
N ALA A 333 -2.61 21.63 -17.21
CA ALA A 333 -1.86 22.87 -17.45
C ALA A 333 -1.37 23.48 -16.13
N VAL A 334 -0.05 23.49 -15.93
CA VAL A 334 0.60 24.10 -14.76
C VAL A 334 1.71 25.08 -15.20
N THR A 335 2.16 25.93 -14.29
CA THR A 335 3.35 26.77 -14.51
C THR A 335 4.54 26.21 -13.75
N ILE A 336 5.66 25.97 -14.44
CA ILE A 336 6.89 25.47 -13.83
C ILE A 336 7.97 26.51 -14.04
N VAL A 337 8.59 26.99 -12.96
CA VAL A 337 9.75 27.88 -13.01
C VAL A 337 10.99 27.07 -12.64
N LEU A 338 11.90 26.90 -13.59
CA LEU A 338 13.22 26.29 -13.41
C LEU A 338 14.25 27.42 -13.24
N ASP A 339 14.55 27.75 -12.00
CA ASP A 339 15.41 28.87 -11.62
C ASP A 339 16.90 28.47 -11.63
N ASP A 340 17.76 29.39 -12.08
CA ASP A 340 19.22 29.23 -12.24
C ASP A 340 19.66 27.90 -12.93
N ALA A 341 19.10 27.59 -14.10
CA ALA A 341 19.46 26.40 -14.89
C ALA A 341 20.85 26.53 -15.56
N GLY A 342 21.66 25.49 -15.43
CA GLY A 342 22.98 25.36 -16.08
C GLY A 342 23.10 24.18 -17.06
N ASP A 343 22.24 23.17 -16.95
CA ASP A 343 22.27 21.94 -17.76
C ASP A 343 21.02 21.81 -18.63
N ALA A 344 21.21 21.73 -19.96
CA ALA A 344 20.14 21.59 -20.93
C ALA A 344 19.45 20.21 -20.89
N GLU A 345 20.17 19.14 -20.56
CA GLU A 345 19.60 17.78 -20.47
C GLU A 345 18.72 17.62 -19.22
N GLN A 346 19.13 18.24 -18.11
CA GLN A 346 18.29 18.35 -16.94
C GLN A 346 16.99 19.08 -17.28
N VAL A 347 17.06 20.26 -17.92
CA VAL A 347 15.86 21.02 -18.33
C VAL A 347 14.99 20.20 -19.26
N ARG A 348 15.57 19.50 -20.26
CA ARG A 348 14.86 18.60 -21.17
C ARG A 348 14.03 17.56 -20.41
N THR A 349 14.61 16.93 -19.39
CA THR A 349 13.94 15.89 -18.59
C THR A 349 12.79 16.46 -17.75
N LEU A 350 12.88 17.72 -17.32
CA LEU A 350 11.87 18.38 -16.48
C LEU A 350 10.72 19.01 -17.29
N ILE A 351 10.80 19.06 -18.62
CA ILE A 351 9.72 19.56 -19.48
C ILE A 351 8.61 18.49 -19.59
N PRO A 352 7.35 18.80 -19.23
CA PRO A 352 6.27 17.82 -19.28
C PRO A 352 5.83 17.53 -20.72
N GLU A 353 5.66 16.26 -21.07
CA GLU A 353 5.12 15.87 -22.37
C GLU A 353 3.59 15.98 -22.42
N ARG A 354 3.04 16.26 -23.61
CA ARG A 354 1.58 16.27 -23.89
C ARG A 354 0.77 17.10 -22.89
N SER A 355 1.27 18.27 -22.55
CA SER A 355 0.69 19.18 -21.55
C SER A 355 0.73 20.61 -22.06
N ASP A 356 -0.32 21.40 -21.83
CA ASP A 356 -0.37 22.85 -22.15
C ASP A 356 0.30 23.70 -21.06
N SER A 357 1.34 23.17 -20.44
CA SER A 357 2.05 23.82 -19.34
C SER A 357 3.00 24.91 -19.85
N LEU A 358 3.23 25.93 -19.00
CA LEU A 358 4.25 26.95 -19.23
C LEU A 358 5.48 26.59 -18.39
N VAL A 359 6.63 26.43 -19.04
CA VAL A 359 7.92 26.20 -18.39
C VAL A 359 8.79 27.45 -18.58
N LEU A 360 9.03 28.18 -17.51
CA LEU A 360 9.90 29.35 -17.48
C LEU A 360 11.27 28.92 -16.97
N VAL A 361 12.29 28.97 -17.81
CA VAL A 361 13.65 28.57 -17.46
C VAL A 361 14.48 29.83 -17.33
N THR A 362 15.15 30.06 -16.21
CA THR A 362 16.12 31.17 -16.11
C THR A 362 17.53 30.63 -16.18
N ALA A 363 18.37 31.18 -17.06
CA ALA A 363 19.75 30.72 -17.26
C ALA A 363 20.71 31.92 -17.38
N ARG A 364 21.96 31.82 -16.90
CA ARG A 364 22.89 32.97 -16.90
C ARG A 364 23.39 33.30 -18.30
N LYS A 365 23.55 32.25 -19.10
CA LYS A 365 23.93 32.29 -20.51
C LYS A 365 22.77 31.74 -21.35
N PRO A 366 22.73 32.01 -22.66
CA PRO A 366 21.82 31.30 -23.56
C PRO A 366 21.95 29.80 -23.35
N LEU A 367 20.83 29.12 -23.13
CA LEU A 367 20.77 27.67 -22.90
C LEU A 367 19.99 27.03 -24.05
N ASP A 368 20.72 26.44 -24.99
CA ASP A 368 20.12 25.78 -26.16
C ASP A 368 19.60 24.40 -25.78
N LEU A 369 18.29 24.21 -25.89
CA LEU A 369 17.65 22.91 -25.64
C LEU A 369 17.74 22.03 -26.89
N PRO A 370 17.84 20.69 -26.73
CA PRO A 370 17.90 19.76 -27.85
C PRO A 370 16.71 19.90 -28.84
N ALA A 371 16.98 19.70 -30.14
CA ALA A 371 15.99 19.92 -31.20
C ALA A 371 14.81 18.95 -31.19
N ASP A 372 14.93 17.83 -30.48
CA ASP A 372 13.90 16.80 -30.31
C ASP A 372 12.95 17.04 -29.13
N VAL A 373 13.14 18.13 -28.37
CA VAL A 373 12.26 18.50 -27.26
C VAL A 373 10.83 18.70 -27.78
N PRO A 374 9.81 18.01 -27.23
CA PRO A 374 8.44 18.09 -27.70
C PRO A 374 7.71 19.36 -27.18
N ALA A 375 8.30 20.54 -27.36
CA ALA A 375 7.82 21.82 -26.82
C ALA A 375 7.94 22.97 -27.84
N TRP A 376 7.20 24.06 -27.62
CA TRP A 376 7.49 25.34 -28.26
C TRP A 376 8.54 26.08 -27.44
N VAL A 377 9.78 26.08 -27.94
CA VAL A 377 10.91 26.70 -27.24
C VAL A 377 11.12 28.13 -27.74
N HIS A 378 11.15 29.08 -26.81
CA HIS A 378 11.40 30.49 -27.08
C HIS A 378 12.58 30.98 -26.23
N GLN A 379 13.49 31.73 -26.83
CA GLN A 379 14.59 32.40 -26.13
C GLN A 379 14.24 33.87 -25.95
N VAL A 380 14.40 34.39 -24.73
CA VAL A 380 14.21 35.81 -24.41
C VAL A 380 15.47 36.33 -23.73
N PRO A 381 16.23 37.21 -24.38
CA PRO A 381 17.28 37.95 -23.70
C PRO A 381 16.67 38.91 -22.68
N VAL A 382 17.17 38.84 -21.45
CA VAL A 382 16.83 39.71 -20.33
C VAL A 382 18.04 40.61 -20.08
N ASP A 383 18.17 41.62 -20.94
CA ASP A 383 19.28 42.58 -20.90
C ASP A 383 19.07 43.63 -19.81
N ALA A 384 20.08 44.47 -19.54
CA ALA A 384 19.94 45.64 -18.69
C ALA A 384 18.75 46.53 -19.13
N LEU A 385 18.15 47.25 -18.18
CA LEU A 385 17.06 48.17 -18.47
C LEU A 385 17.55 49.34 -19.34
N ASP A 386 16.66 49.80 -20.22
CA ASP A 386 16.86 51.05 -20.94
C ASP A 386 16.77 52.25 -20.00
N ALA A 387 17.00 53.46 -20.51
CA ALA A 387 16.97 54.68 -19.72
C ALA A 387 15.62 54.88 -19.01
N ALA A 388 14.51 54.71 -19.75
CA ALA A 388 13.16 54.90 -19.22
C ALA A 388 12.82 53.87 -18.12
N GLY A 389 13.14 52.59 -18.32
CA GLY A 389 12.92 51.56 -17.32
C GLY A 389 13.82 51.71 -16.10
N SER A 390 15.06 52.17 -16.28
CA SER A 390 15.99 52.43 -15.18
C SER A 390 15.52 53.59 -14.29
N GLU A 391 15.07 54.68 -14.92
CA GLU A 391 14.51 55.84 -14.22
C GLU A 391 13.23 55.46 -13.47
N GLU A 392 12.32 54.73 -14.13
CA GLU A 392 11.09 54.25 -13.50
C GLU A 392 11.40 53.41 -12.25
N LEU A 393 12.36 52.50 -12.34
CA LEU A 393 12.76 51.65 -11.22
C LEU A 393 13.43 52.43 -10.07
N LEU A 394 14.31 53.39 -10.39
CA LEU A 394 14.96 54.24 -9.39
C LEU A 394 13.93 55.07 -8.61
N ARG A 395 12.96 55.65 -9.32
CA ARG A 395 11.87 56.43 -8.73
C ARG A 395 10.96 55.58 -7.86
N GLU A 396 10.59 54.38 -8.31
CA GLU A 396 9.76 53.47 -7.52
C GLU A 396 10.49 52.90 -6.28
N SER A 397 11.82 52.85 -6.32
CA SER A 397 12.65 52.35 -5.22
C SER A 397 13.05 53.42 -4.22
N ALA A 398 12.84 54.70 -4.53
CA ALA A 398 13.18 55.83 -3.67
C ALA A 398 12.28 55.89 -2.43
N GLU A 399 12.86 56.18 -1.26
CA GLU A 399 12.08 56.44 -0.04
C GLU A 399 11.31 57.76 -0.17
N ASP A 400 11.92 58.77 -0.79
CA ASP A 400 11.32 60.05 -1.12
C ASP A 400 11.88 60.58 -2.46
N ALA A 401 10.99 60.83 -3.42
CA ALA A 401 11.30 61.34 -4.76
C ALA A 401 10.88 62.81 -4.96
N SER A 402 10.58 63.56 -3.89
CA SER A 402 10.05 64.94 -3.94
C SER A 402 11.04 66.00 -4.46
N GLY A 403 12.30 65.63 -4.70
CA GLY A 403 13.34 66.55 -5.18
C GLY A 403 13.21 66.92 -6.67
N PRO A 404 13.89 67.99 -7.12
CA PRO A 404 13.95 68.33 -8.53
C PRO A 404 14.62 67.21 -9.34
N TYR A 405 14.01 66.87 -10.48
CA TYR A 405 14.53 65.84 -11.38
C TYR A 405 15.88 66.29 -11.98
N ASP A 406 16.92 65.48 -11.75
CA ASP A 406 18.28 65.66 -12.28
C ASP A 406 18.57 64.52 -13.25
N SER A 407 18.46 64.81 -14.56
CA SER A 407 18.67 63.83 -15.62
C SER A 407 20.13 63.36 -15.70
N GLU A 408 21.09 64.26 -15.52
CA GLU A 408 22.53 63.95 -15.63
C GLU A 408 22.98 63.01 -14.50
N SER A 409 22.54 63.29 -13.27
CA SER A 409 22.81 62.40 -12.13
C SER A 409 22.09 61.05 -12.27
N SER A 410 20.86 61.03 -12.81
CA SER A 410 20.13 59.78 -13.08
C SER A 410 20.81 58.91 -14.13
N ASP A 411 21.34 59.52 -15.20
CA ASP A 411 22.10 58.81 -16.23
C ASP A 411 23.42 58.26 -15.68
N THR A 412 24.12 59.04 -14.86
CA THR A 412 25.35 58.60 -14.18
C THR A 412 25.05 57.40 -13.26
N LEU A 413 23.95 57.44 -12.50
CA LEU A 413 23.52 56.31 -11.67
C LEU A 413 23.21 55.07 -12.50
N ARG A 414 22.53 55.23 -13.64
CA ARG A 414 22.25 54.13 -14.58
C ARG A 414 23.54 53.48 -15.06
N GLU A 415 24.54 54.27 -15.44
CA GLU A 415 25.85 53.78 -15.89
C GLU A 415 26.60 53.05 -14.77
N LEU A 416 26.68 53.64 -13.57
CA LEU A 416 27.34 53.03 -12.41
C LEU A 416 26.65 51.75 -11.92
N CYS A 417 25.33 51.65 -12.10
CA CYS A 417 24.52 50.44 -11.82
C CYS A 417 24.42 49.48 -13.01
N GLY A 418 25.02 49.81 -14.16
CA GLY A 418 24.99 49.00 -15.38
C GLY A 418 23.58 48.75 -15.95
N GLY A 419 22.59 49.58 -15.57
CA GLY A 419 21.17 49.35 -15.89
C GLY A 419 20.57 48.06 -15.28
N LEU A 420 21.24 47.42 -14.32
CA LEU A 420 20.78 46.16 -13.74
C LEU A 420 19.69 46.43 -12.68
N PRO A 421 18.50 45.82 -12.79
CA PRO A 421 17.41 46.03 -11.84
C PRO A 421 17.77 45.87 -10.37
N LEU A 422 18.59 44.86 -10.02
CA LEU A 422 19.02 44.68 -8.63
C LEU A 422 19.86 45.86 -8.13
N ALA A 423 20.87 46.28 -8.90
CA ALA A 423 21.73 47.40 -8.53
C ALA A 423 20.92 48.70 -8.42
N LEU A 424 20.01 48.94 -9.38
CA LEU A 424 19.13 50.10 -9.39
C LEU A 424 18.16 50.12 -8.21
N ARG A 425 17.57 48.99 -7.82
CA ARG A 425 16.70 48.91 -6.62
C ARG A 425 17.47 49.23 -5.35
N ILE A 426 18.64 48.63 -5.18
CA ILE A 426 19.47 48.82 -4.00
C ILE A 426 19.98 50.28 -3.92
N ALA A 427 20.42 50.84 -5.05
CA ALA A 427 20.86 52.24 -5.13
C ALA A 427 19.68 53.19 -4.90
N GLY A 428 18.53 52.93 -5.53
CA GLY A 428 17.31 53.70 -5.40
C GLY A 428 16.83 53.81 -3.96
N SER A 429 17.00 52.76 -3.15
CA SER A 429 16.67 52.80 -1.70
C SER A 429 17.47 53.83 -0.89
N ALA A 430 18.55 54.39 -1.43
CA ALA A 430 19.30 55.47 -0.81
C ALA A 430 18.80 56.87 -1.20
N ILE A 431 17.91 56.96 -2.19
CA ILE A 431 17.31 58.22 -2.66
C ILE A 431 16.21 58.65 -1.68
N GLY A 432 16.32 59.89 -1.19
CA GLY A 432 15.54 60.43 -0.08
C GLY A 432 16.49 60.89 1.02
N PRO A 433 17.15 59.97 1.76
CA PRO A 433 18.27 60.30 2.64
C PRO A 433 19.44 60.96 1.92
N ARG A 434 19.67 60.59 0.65
CA ARG A 434 20.63 61.24 -0.25
C ARG A 434 19.91 61.84 -1.46
N THR A 435 20.50 62.90 -2.01
CA THR A 435 20.14 63.38 -3.35
C THR A 435 20.73 62.44 -4.41
N THR A 436 20.12 62.38 -5.59
CA THR A 436 20.61 61.58 -6.73
C THR A 436 22.06 61.90 -7.08
N ARG A 437 22.43 63.18 -7.04
CA ARG A 437 23.81 63.66 -7.29
C ARG A 437 24.80 63.16 -6.24
N ALA A 438 24.46 63.24 -4.95
CA ALA A 438 25.32 62.76 -3.89
C ALA A 438 25.54 61.25 -4.01
N LEU A 439 24.47 60.49 -4.29
CA LEU A 439 24.55 59.05 -4.51
C LEU A 439 25.44 58.67 -5.71
N ALA A 440 25.34 59.41 -6.83
CA ALA A 440 26.19 59.18 -8.00
C ALA A 440 27.68 59.40 -7.68
N SER A 441 27.99 60.45 -6.91
CA SER A 441 29.36 60.72 -6.44
C SER A 441 29.86 59.64 -5.49
N ASP A 442 29.05 59.22 -4.52
CA ASP A 442 29.42 58.19 -3.53
C ASP A 442 29.68 56.84 -4.23
N LEU A 443 28.84 56.44 -5.18
CA LEU A 443 29.04 55.22 -5.97
C LEU A 443 30.27 55.33 -6.87
N GLY A 444 30.52 56.49 -7.49
CA GLY A 444 31.68 56.73 -8.33
C GLY A 444 33.03 56.69 -7.60
N ALA A 445 33.03 56.85 -6.27
CA ALA A 445 34.22 56.75 -5.44
C ALA A 445 34.71 55.30 -5.24
N TYR A 446 33.84 54.30 -5.43
CA TYR A 446 34.23 52.90 -5.44
C TYR A 446 34.88 52.55 -6.78
N GLY A 447 36.03 51.87 -6.73
CA GLY A 447 36.88 51.57 -7.90
C GLY A 447 36.24 50.70 -9.00
N PRO A 448 37.05 50.06 -9.87
CA PRO A 448 36.53 49.24 -10.97
C PRO A 448 36.02 47.89 -10.46
N VAL A 449 34.93 47.92 -9.69
CA VAL A 449 34.14 46.77 -9.25
C VAL A 449 32.87 46.64 -10.10
N GLU A 450 32.30 45.44 -10.12
CA GLU A 450 31.06 45.16 -10.85
C GLU A 450 29.90 46.03 -10.34
N PRO A 451 28.96 46.44 -11.21
CA PRO A 451 27.90 47.40 -10.84
C PRO A 451 27.07 47.00 -9.62
N VAL A 452 26.73 45.72 -9.47
CA VAL A 452 25.98 45.23 -8.29
C VAL A 452 26.85 45.30 -7.04
N GLU A 453 28.10 44.83 -7.13
CA GLU A 453 29.04 44.82 -5.99
C GLU A 453 29.31 46.24 -5.47
N ARG A 454 29.45 47.22 -6.39
CA ARG A 454 29.59 48.64 -6.07
C ARG A 454 28.50 49.13 -5.11
N VAL A 455 27.25 48.87 -5.46
CA VAL A 455 26.10 49.35 -4.68
C VAL A 455 25.98 48.57 -3.37
N LEU A 456 26.28 47.26 -3.37
CA LEU A 456 26.30 46.45 -2.15
C LEU A 456 27.30 47.00 -1.14
N TRP A 457 28.50 47.37 -1.57
CA TRP A 457 29.52 47.97 -0.70
C TRP A 457 29.05 49.27 -0.05
N LEU A 458 28.48 50.19 -0.84
CA LEU A 458 27.92 51.42 -0.31
C LEU A 458 26.82 51.13 0.72
N ARG A 459 25.83 50.32 0.36
CA ARG A 459 24.68 50.06 1.24
C ARG A 459 25.02 49.23 2.45
N TYR A 460 26.01 48.35 2.35
CA TYR A 460 26.59 47.64 3.50
C TYR A 460 27.26 48.64 4.46
N THR A 461 28.04 49.59 3.93
CA THR A 461 28.72 50.62 4.72
C THR A 461 27.72 51.60 5.37
N ASP A 462 26.55 51.80 4.78
CA ASP A 462 25.48 52.60 5.39
C ASP A 462 24.85 51.96 6.62
N GLN A 463 24.96 50.62 6.77
CA GLN A 463 24.34 49.91 7.88
C GLN A 463 25.14 50.08 9.18
N SER A 464 24.42 50.03 10.31
CA SER A 464 25.04 49.88 11.63
C SER A 464 25.77 48.54 11.75
N GLU A 465 26.76 48.45 12.64
CA GLU A 465 27.53 47.21 12.81
C GLU A 465 26.64 46.01 13.16
N ALA A 466 25.58 46.20 13.95
CA ALA A 466 24.63 45.13 14.25
C ALA A 466 23.86 44.63 13.01
N ALA A 467 23.47 45.53 12.09
CA ALA A 467 22.80 45.16 10.85
C ALA A 467 23.78 44.53 9.83
N ARG A 468 25.03 44.99 9.77
CA ARG A 468 26.09 44.34 8.96
C ARG A 468 26.37 42.92 9.46
N ARG A 469 26.52 42.75 10.76
CA ARG A 469 26.68 41.45 11.42
C ARG A 469 25.51 40.51 11.13
N LEU A 470 24.28 41.02 11.20
CA LEU A 470 23.11 40.25 10.82
C LEU A 470 23.24 39.80 9.37
N LEU A 471 23.45 40.73 8.43
CA LEU A 471 23.57 40.42 7.00
C LEU A 471 24.62 39.32 6.73
N ARG A 472 25.83 39.44 7.33
CA ARG A 472 26.90 38.44 7.24
C ARG A 472 26.41 37.07 7.73
N ARG A 473 25.80 37.01 8.91
CA ARG A 473 25.32 35.76 9.53
C ARG A 473 24.09 35.18 8.85
N LEU A 474 23.26 35.99 8.20
CA LEU A 474 22.14 35.48 7.39
C LEU A 474 22.64 34.60 6.23
N ALA A 475 23.90 34.76 5.77
CA ALA A 475 24.48 33.89 4.76
C ALA A 475 24.63 32.43 5.22
N LEU A 476 24.72 32.18 6.54
CA LEU A 476 24.76 30.82 7.12
C LEU A 476 23.48 30.02 6.84
N ALA A 477 22.36 30.69 6.56
CA ALA A 477 21.08 30.05 6.21
C ALA A 477 21.02 29.54 4.75
N GLY A 478 22.06 29.81 3.96
CA GLY A 478 22.07 29.48 2.53
C GLY A 478 20.95 30.20 1.77
N ARG A 479 20.20 29.46 0.94
CA ARG A 479 19.12 29.99 0.09
C ARG A 479 17.75 30.09 0.78
N ALA A 480 17.63 29.60 2.02
CA ALA A 480 16.36 29.55 2.72
C ALA A 480 15.91 30.95 3.20
N SER A 481 14.59 31.18 3.19
CA SER A 481 14.04 32.35 3.89
C SER A 481 14.11 32.14 5.40
N LEU A 482 14.22 33.20 6.18
CA LEU A 482 14.42 33.16 7.62
C LEU A 482 13.47 34.12 8.34
N GLY A 483 13.01 33.71 9.52
CA GLY A 483 12.13 34.50 10.38
C GLY A 483 12.89 35.36 11.40
N VAL A 484 12.14 36.15 12.16
CA VAL A 484 12.67 37.03 13.21
C VAL A 484 13.39 36.25 14.31
N ALA A 485 12.85 35.09 14.74
CA ALA A 485 13.47 34.24 15.76
C ALA A 485 14.87 33.76 15.36
N ALA A 486 15.06 33.37 14.09
CA ALA A 486 16.36 32.98 13.55
C ALA A 486 17.36 34.16 13.58
N ALA A 487 16.91 35.35 13.19
CA ALA A 487 17.74 36.55 13.22
C ALA A 487 18.14 36.94 14.66
N ALA A 488 17.22 36.82 15.62
CA ALA A 488 17.48 37.03 17.04
C ALA A 488 18.53 36.04 17.58
N ALA A 489 18.40 34.75 17.24
CA ALA A 489 19.37 33.72 17.63
C ALA A 489 20.77 33.95 17.03
N LEU A 490 20.84 34.37 15.76
CA LEU A 490 22.10 34.69 15.08
C LEU A 490 22.82 35.90 15.71
N LEU A 491 22.08 36.91 16.15
CA LEU A 491 22.63 38.12 16.78
C LEU A 491 22.83 38.01 18.30
N SER A 492 22.18 37.05 18.95
CA SER A 492 22.08 36.98 20.42
C SER A 492 21.31 38.15 21.04
N THR A 493 20.21 38.56 20.40
CA THR A 493 19.37 39.68 20.83
C THR A 493 17.92 39.24 21.00
N ASP A 494 17.03 40.13 21.42
CA ASP A 494 15.59 39.88 21.40
C ASP A 494 14.98 40.07 19.99
N GLU A 495 13.76 39.57 19.81
CA GLU A 495 13.03 39.62 18.54
C GLU A 495 12.68 41.05 18.09
N SER A 496 12.53 42.01 19.01
CA SER A 496 12.24 43.41 18.67
C SER A 496 13.45 44.07 18.02
N GLU A 497 14.65 43.85 18.57
CA GLU A 497 15.90 44.33 17.94
C GLU A 497 16.15 43.64 16.60
N ALA A 498 15.98 42.32 16.53
CA ALA A 498 16.13 41.58 15.29
C ALA A 498 15.16 42.07 14.20
N THR A 499 13.91 42.35 14.56
CA THR A 499 12.91 42.93 13.64
C THR A 499 13.34 44.29 13.11
N ARG A 500 13.90 45.16 13.98
CA ARG A 500 14.43 46.47 13.55
C ARG A 500 15.56 46.31 12.54
N HIS A 501 16.50 45.38 12.78
CA HIS A 501 17.62 45.13 11.87
C HIS A 501 17.16 44.50 10.54
N LEU A 502 16.24 43.53 10.56
CA LEU A 502 15.66 42.96 9.34
C LEU A 502 14.91 44.02 8.52
N THR A 503 14.12 44.87 9.17
CA THR A 503 13.40 45.96 8.50
C THR A 503 14.37 46.96 7.87
N ALA A 504 15.47 47.31 8.56
CA ALA A 504 16.50 48.19 8.02
C ALA A 504 17.20 47.59 6.79
N LEU A 505 17.60 46.32 6.87
CA LEU A 505 18.21 45.60 5.74
C LEU A 505 17.24 45.47 4.55
N SER A 506 15.96 45.26 4.82
CA SER A 506 14.93 45.16 3.78
C SER A 506 14.68 46.50 3.10
N ARG A 507 14.57 47.59 3.87
CA ARG A 507 14.49 48.95 3.32
C ARG A 507 15.71 49.30 2.49
N ALA A 508 16.90 48.86 2.89
CA ALA A 508 18.12 49.06 2.12
C ALA A 508 18.22 48.20 0.83
N GLY A 509 17.22 47.35 0.55
CA GLY A 509 17.21 46.46 -0.61
C GLY A 509 18.17 45.27 -0.50
N LEU A 510 18.78 45.04 0.66
CA LEU A 510 19.75 43.96 0.88
C LEU A 510 19.07 42.60 1.12
N ILE A 511 17.84 42.61 1.62
CA ILE A 511 17.02 41.40 1.76
C ILE A 511 15.60 41.66 1.23
N ASP A 512 15.02 40.65 0.60
CA ASP A 512 13.64 40.69 0.15
C ASP A 512 12.72 40.14 1.24
N HIS A 513 11.56 40.78 1.41
CA HIS A 513 10.46 40.21 2.18
C HIS A 513 9.77 39.12 1.36
N VAL A 514 9.50 37.96 1.97
CA VAL A 514 8.89 36.82 1.27
C VAL A 514 7.41 36.70 1.62
N ARG A 515 7.10 36.59 2.91
CA ARG A 515 5.74 36.50 3.46
C ARG A 515 5.76 36.69 4.97
N GLY A 516 4.72 37.29 5.54
CA GLY A 516 4.60 37.44 6.99
C GLY A 516 5.79 38.16 7.62
N SER A 517 6.60 37.47 8.42
CA SER A 517 7.82 37.99 9.04
C SER A 517 9.11 37.34 8.49
N ARG A 518 9.05 36.75 7.28
CA ARG A 518 10.17 36.05 6.65
C ARG A 518 10.88 36.87 5.57
N TYR A 519 12.20 36.75 5.57
CA TYR A 519 13.10 37.47 4.67
C TYR A 519 14.02 36.50 3.94
N ARG A 520 14.54 36.89 2.78
CA ARG A 520 15.50 36.09 2.00
C ARG A 520 16.59 36.99 1.40
N LEU A 521 17.81 36.48 1.35
CA LEU A 521 18.91 37.11 0.61
C LEU A 521 18.78 36.80 -0.88
N HIS A 522 18.91 37.83 -1.73
CA HIS A 522 19.17 37.61 -3.15
C HIS A 522 20.55 36.94 -3.32
N ASP A 523 20.71 36.06 -4.30
CA ASP A 523 21.94 35.25 -4.51
C ASP A 523 23.23 36.09 -4.52
N LEU A 524 23.25 37.20 -5.26
CA LEU A 524 24.40 38.12 -5.28
C LEU A 524 24.67 38.79 -3.91
N VAL A 525 23.62 39.12 -3.15
CA VAL A 525 23.78 39.69 -1.80
C VAL A 525 24.29 38.61 -0.85
N ARG A 526 23.81 37.37 -0.98
CA ARG A 526 24.30 36.23 -0.20
C ARG A 526 25.78 35.97 -0.46
N SER A 527 26.21 35.94 -1.74
CA SER A 527 27.62 35.77 -2.08
C SER A 527 28.50 36.88 -1.49
N PHE A 528 28.03 38.13 -1.57
CA PHE A 528 28.70 39.26 -0.92
C PHE A 528 28.77 39.09 0.61
N ALA A 529 27.62 38.81 1.25
CA ALA A 529 27.53 38.62 2.70
C ALA A 529 28.39 37.45 3.21
N GLN A 530 28.44 36.34 2.46
CA GLN A 530 29.30 35.20 2.76
C GLN A 530 30.79 35.58 2.67
N ALA A 531 31.18 36.33 1.63
CA ALA A 531 32.55 36.82 1.50
C ALA A 531 32.92 37.78 2.64
N ARG A 532 31.98 38.60 3.13
CA ARG A 532 32.20 39.47 4.31
C ARG A 532 32.23 38.67 5.62
N LEU A 533 31.39 37.65 5.78
CA LEU A 533 31.39 36.75 6.93
C LEU A 533 32.75 36.04 7.08
N LEU A 534 33.35 35.61 5.97
CA LEU A 534 34.64 34.93 5.98
C LEU A 534 35.83 35.86 6.27
N ASP A 535 35.72 37.13 5.87
CA ASP A 535 36.78 38.15 5.94
C ASP A 535 36.74 38.95 7.26
N GLU A 536 35.55 39.20 7.82
CA GLU A 536 35.34 40.11 8.95
C GLU A 536 35.00 39.41 10.28
N GLU A 537 34.62 38.12 10.29
CA GLU A 537 34.30 37.37 11.52
C GLU A 537 35.21 36.16 11.72
N GLU A 538 35.68 36.02 12.96
CA GLU A 538 36.54 34.92 13.38
C GLU A 538 35.82 33.57 13.31
N PRO A 539 36.51 32.45 12.98
CA PRO A 539 35.88 31.13 12.87
C PRO A 539 35.05 30.72 14.10
N ALA A 540 35.54 31.01 15.31
CA ALA A 540 34.85 30.68 16.55
C ALA A 540 33.52 31.45 16.74
N GLU A 541 33.46 32.71 16.31
CA GLU A 541 32.23 33.52 16.41
C GLU A 541 31.16 33.03 15.42
N ARG A 542 31.57 32.56 14.24
CA ARG A 542 30.69 31.97 13.24
C ARG A 542 30.07 30.66 13.75
N THR A 543 30.91 29.76 14.30
CA THR A 543 30.44 28.51 14.89
C THR A 543 29.49 28.77 16.06
N ALA A 544 29.81 29.71 16.95
CA ALA A 544 28.93 30.05 18.07
C ALA A 544 27.57 30.64 17.62
N ALA A 545 27.55 31.45 16.56
CA ALA A 545 26.30 31.97 16.00
C ALA A 545 25.45 30.86 15.38
N GLN A 546 26.08 29.91 14.70
CA GLN A 546 25.41 28.76 14.10
C GLN A 546 24.90 27.76 15.16
N GLU A 547 25.66 27.53 16.21
CA GLU A 547 25.27 26.69 17.35
C GLU A 547 24.03 27.26 18.05
N ARG A 548 24.00 28.57 18.34
CA ARG A 548 22.80 29.22 18.88
C ARG A 548 21.59 29.06 18.00
N LEU A 549 21.76 29.17 16.68
CA LEU A 549 20.68 28.97 15.72
C LEU A 549 20.15 27.53 15.78
N ILE A 550 21.04 26.53 15.72
CA ILE A 550 20.65 25.12 15.77
C ILE A 550 19.99 24.77 17.10
N GLN A 551 20.54 25.25 18.22
CA GLN A 551 19.98 25.02 19.56
C GLN A 551 18.57 25.63 19.70
N ASN A 552 18.39 26.87 19.25
CA ASN A 552 17.07 27.52 19.28
C ASN A 552 16.04 26.75 18.46
N TYR A 553 16.42 26.28 17.27
CA TYR A 553 15.54 25.47 16.43
C TYR A 553 15.29 24.07 17.03
N ALA A 554 16.28 23.47 17.69
CA ALA A 554 16.12 22.20 18.39
C ALA A 554 15.10 22.32 19.53
N GLU A 555 15.17 23.39 20.33
CA GLU A 555 14.23 23.69 21.42
C GLU A 555 12.81 23.97 20.89
N LEU A 556 12.69 24.72 19.79
CA LEU A 556 11.42 24.95 19.12
C LEU A 556 10.83 23.63 18.59
N ALA A 557 11.64 22.81 17.95
CA ALA A 557 11.19 21.54 17.39
C ALA A 557 10.81 20.53 18.50
N ASP A 558 11.55 20.46 19.61
CA ASP A 558 11.19 19.66 20.80
C ASP A 558 9.85 20.14 21.40
N SER A 559 9.64 21.46 21.48
CA SER A 559 8.36 22.03 21.93
C SER A 559 7.19 21.59 21.04
N VAL A 560 7.40 21.50 19.72
CA VAL A 560 6.38 20.97 18.79
C VAL A 560 6.12 19.48 19.01
N ILE A 561 7.15 18.65 19.20
CA ILE A 561 6.97 17.21 19.49
C ILE A 561 6.21 17.02 20.79
N ARG A 562 6.55 17.74 21.87
CA ARG A 562 5.84 17.63 23.15
C ARG A 562 4.35 18.00 23.01
N LEU A 563 4.04 18.99 22.16
CA LEU A 563 2.66 19.33 21.81
C LEU A 563 1.96 18.21 21.02
N VAL A 564 2.66 17.54 20.10
CA VAL A 564 2.17 16.37 19.35
C VAL A 564 1.89 15.19 20.28
N ASP A 565 2.82 14.87 21.19
CA ASP A 565 2.70 13.80 22.18
C ASP A 565 1.56 14.06 23.19
N GLY A 566 1.05 15.31 23.23
CA GLY A 566 0.04 15.77 24.17
C GLY A 566 0.58 16.04 25.58
N LYS A 567 1.91 16.03 25.76
CA LYS A 567 2.63 16.35 27.01
C LYS A 567 2.49 17.82 27.43
N MET A 568 1.90 18.67 26.58
CA MET A 568 1.70 20.09 26.86
C MET A 568 0.25 20.50 26.61
N SER A 569 -0.41 20.98 27.67
CA SER A 569 -1.78 21.48 27.62
C SER A 569 -1.85 22.85 26.95
N THR A 570 -2.68 22.96 25.91
CA THR A 570 -2.96 24.22 25.20
C THR A 570 -3.89 25.18 25.97
N ARG A 571 -4.42 24.77 27.13
CA ARG A 571 -5.41 25.56 27.90
C ARG A 571 -4.82 26.72 28.71
N ALA A 572 -3.49 26.81 28.84
CA ALA A 572 -2.83 27.84 29.67
C ALA A 572 -2.52 29.15 28.93
N GLY A 573 -2.87 29.30 27.65
CA GLY A 573 -2.86 30.58 26.93
C GLY A 573 -1.49 31.15 26.52
N GLN A 574 -0.37 30.68 27.07
CA GLN A 574 0.99 30.95 26.57
C GLN A 574 1.87 29.72 26.80
N ILE A 575 2.59 29.29 25.77
CA ILE A 575 3.30 28.01 25.77
C ILE A 575 4.81 28.24 25.58
N GLY A 576 5.58 27.99 26.65
CA GLY A 576 7.03 28.06 26.65
C GLY A 576 7.61 29.45 26.31
N PRO A 577 8.95 29.60 26.26
CA PRO A 577 9.59 30.87 25.87
C PRO A 577 9.32 31.29 24.41
N HIS A 578 8.65 30.45 23.61
CA HIS A 578 8.45 30.65 22.17
C HIS A 578 6.99 30.84 21.71
N GLY A 579 6.00 30.70 22.60
CA GLY A 579 4.67 31.30 22.41
C GLY A 579 3.71 30.65 21.39
N PHE A 580 3.83 29.37 21.03
CA PHE A 580 2.84 28.74 20.14
C PHE A 580 1.43 28.73 20.78
N THR A 581 0.43 29.24 20.06
CA THR A 581 -0.96 29.34 20.57
C THR A 581 -1.81 28.09 20.29
N SER A 582 -1.31 27.15 19.48
CA SER A 582 -1.98 25.89 19.14
C SER A 582 -1.02 24.89 18.49
N LEU A 583 -1.36 23.59 18.53
CA LEU A 583 -0.66 22.55 17.76
C LEU A 583 -0.66 22.86 16.26
N ASP A 584 -1.74 23.44 15.74
CA ASP A 584 -1.83 23.91 14.35
C ASP A 584 -0.77 24.95 13.99
N ALA A 585 -0.55 25.92 14.87
CA ALA A 585 0.47 26.94 14.66
C ALA A 585 1.87 26.33 14.67
N ALA A 586 2.12 25.37 15.56
CA ALA A 586 3.38 24.66 15.68
C ALA A 586 3.68 23.77 14.45
N LEU A 587 2.68 23.01 13.97
CA LEU A 587 2.82 22.19 12.77
C LEU A 587 3.00 23.04 11.50
N ARG A 588 2.28 24.17 11.37
CA ARG A 588 2.50 25.13 10.27
C ARG A 588 3.89 25.74 10.31
N TRP A 589 4.38 26.08 11.51
CA TRP A 589 5.73 26.58 11.68
C TRP A 589 6.76 25.55 11.21
N LEU A 590 6.64 24.27 11.57
CA LEU A 590 7.52 23.21 11.06
C LEU A 590 7.43 23.04 9.53
N ASP A 591 6.23 23.11 8.96
CA ASP A 591 6.04 23.08 7.50
C ASP A 591 6.77 24.24 6.79
N ASP A 592 6.80 25.42 7.42
CA ASP A 592 7.45 26.62 6.90
C ASP A 592 8.97 26.60 7.13
N GLU A 593 9.44 26.06 8.26
CA GLU A 593 10.86 26.06 8.65
C GLU A 593 11.64 24.83 8.17
N SER A 594 10.97 23.76 7.73
CA SER A 594 11.64 22.50 7.38
C SER A 594 12.77 22.67 6.36
N SER A 595 12.56 23.47 5.31
CA SER A 595 13.59 23.69 4.27
C SER A 595 14.77 24.48 4.79
N PHE A 596 14.54 25.37 5.76
CA PHE A 596 15.60 26.09 6.47
C PHE A 596 16.38 25.14 7.39
N ILE A 597 15.68 24.33 8.19
CA ILE A 597 16.32 23.36 9.09
C ILE A 597 17.22 22.42 8.28
N THR A 598 16.70 21.85 7.19
CA THR A 598 17.48 21.00 6.28
C THR A 598 18.71 21.71 5.70
N ALA A 599 18.62 23.01 5.38
CA ALA A 599 19.76 23.79 4.89
C ALA A 599 20.79 24.06 6.00
N THR A 600 20.37 24.44 7.20
CA THR A 600 21.27 24.71 8.34
C THR A 600 22.07 23.48 8.76
N LEU A 601 21.49 22.28 8.63
CA LEU A 601 22.17 21.01 8.92
C LEU A 601 23.35 20.74 7.99
N ARG A 602 23.37 21.26 6.75
CA ARG A 602 24.47 21.05 5.79
C ARG A 602 25.76 21.76 6.16
N GLY A 603 25.69 22.79 6.99
CA GLY A 603 26.84 23.59 7.40
C GLY A 603 27.29 23.35 8.84
N ALA A 604 26.72 22.38 9.56
CA ALA A 604 26.89 22.22 11.01
C ALA A 604 28.26 21.65 11.46
N GLU A 605 29.30 21.82 10.63
CA GLU A 605 30.67 21.39 10.97
C GLU A 605 31.18 22.19 12.17
N GLY A 606 31.55 21.49 13.25
CA GLY A 606 32.05 22.11 14.48
C GLY A 606 30.99 22.58 15.48
N VAL A 607 29.70 22.31 15.23
CA VAL A 607 28.59 22.56 16.17
C VAL A 607 28.42 21.37 17.13
N ASP A 608 27.89 21.61 18.34
CA ASP A 608 27.52 20.55 19.28
C ASP A 608 26.61 19.50 18.63
N GLN A 609 27.06 18.24 18.69
CA GLN A 609 26.37 17.11 18.08
C GLN A 609 25.02 16.82 18.76
N ALA A 610 24.88 17.11 20.06
CA ALA A 610 23.62 16.87 20.76
C ALA A 610 22.50 17.80 20.26
N ALA A 611 22.80 19.08 20.06
CA ALA A 611 21.87 20.04 19.46
C ALA A 611 21.42 19.62 18.05
N VAL A 612 22.37 19.19 17.21
CA VAL A 612 22.09 18.69 15.85
C VAL A 612 21.22 17.42 15.90
N LEU A 613 21.50 16.49 16.81
CA LEU A 613 20.73 15.26 17.00
C LEU A 613 19.29 15.52 17.44
N ASN A 614 19.09 16.47 18.35
CA ASN A 614 17.76 16.84 18.84
C ASN A 614 16.91 17.46 17.73
N LEU A 615 17.48 18.43 17.00
CA LEU A 615 16.80 19.06 15.87
C LEU A 615 16.45 18.06 14.78
N LEU A 616 17.39 17.18 14.43
CA LEU A 616 17.18 16.17 13.42
C LEU A 616 16.15 15.11 13.85
N GLY A 617 16.22 14.68 15.11
CA GLY A 617 15.25 13.76 15.70
C GLY A 617 13.84 14.32 15.60
N ALA A 618 13.67 15.59 16.00
CA ALA A 618 12.41 16.31 15.92
C ALA A 618 11.85 16.41 14.50
N LEU A 619 12.71 16.74 13.54
CA LEU A 619 12.30 16.86 12.15
C LEU A 619 11.86 15.51 11.58
N CYS A 620 12.55 14.44 11.93
CA CYS A 620 12.24 13.10 11.46
C CYS A 620 10.97 12.54 12.12
N ASP A 621 10.76 12.77 13.42
CA ASP A 621 9.52 12.39 14.13
C ASP A 621 8.32 13.16 13.57
N TYR A 622 8.50 14.45 13.25
CA TYR A 622 7.52 15.23 12.52
C TYR A 622 7.18 14.65 11.15
N CYS A 623 8.20 14.26 10.37
CA CYS A 623 7.99 13.63 9.06
C CYS A 623 7.22 12.31 9.20
N LEU A 624 7.51 11.50 10.21
CA LEU A 624 6.80 10.25 10.49
C LEU A 624 5.33 10.48 10.90
N LEU A 625 5.06 11.51 11.73
CA LEU A 625 3.70 11.88 12.12
C LEU A 625 2.87 12.37 10.92
N ARG A 626 3.46 13.21 10.07
CA ARG A 626 2.78 13.81 8.91
C ARG A 626 2.77 12.93 7.66
N GLY A 627 3.45 11.78 7.69
CA GLY A 627 3.66 10.93 6.52
C GLY A 627 4.50 11.58 5.42
N ASP A 628 5.37 12.55 5.74
CA ASP A 628 6.29 13.18 4.79
C ASP A 628 7.58 12.35 4.64
N LEU A 629 7.42 11.14 4.11
CA LEU A 629 8.50 10.16 4.00
C LEU A 629 9.57 10.55 2.98
N TYR A 630 9.24 11.44 2.04
CA TYR A 630 10.20 11.99 1.09
C TYR A 630 11.24 12.85 1.80
N ARG A 631 10.78 13.79 2.63
CA ARG A 631 11.68 14.66 3.41
C ARG A 631 12.54 13.85 4.39
N LEU A 632 11.97 12.79 4.97
CA LEU A 632 12.75 11.84 5.77
C LEU A 632 13.88 11.18 4.94
N GLY A 633 13.61 10.86 3.67
CA GLY A 633 14.61 10.41 2.71
C GLY A 633 15.71 11.45 2.46
N GLU A 634 15.35 12.72 2.22
CA GLU A 634 16.33 13.81 2.05
C GLU A 634 17.22 13.96 3.29
N ILE A 635 16.65 13.93 4.50
CA ILE A 635 17.41 14.00 5.75
C ILE A 635 18.36 12.79 5.90
N SER A 636 17.93 11.60 5.46
CA SER A 636 18.77 10.41 5.46
C SER A 636 19.97 10.52 4.52
N GLU A 637 19.77 11.04 3.31
CA GLU A 637 20.86 11.25 2.36
C GLU A 637 21.84 12.32 2.86
N LEU A 638 21.33 13.41 3.44
CA LEU A 638 22.15 14.48 4.00
C LEU A 638 23.02 13.99 5.16
N THR A 639 22.48 13.16 6.05
CA THR A 639 23.26 12.65 7.19
C THR A 639 24.29 11.61 6.81
N GLN A 640 24.03 10.81 5.76
CA GLN A 640 25.02 9.89 5.21
C GLN A 640 26.24 10.62 4.63
N ALA A 641 26.05 11.82 4.08
CA ALA A 641 27.14 12.63 3.55
C ALA A 641 28.06 13.25 4.63
N VAL A 642 27.59 13.35 5.88
CA VAL A 642 28.28 14.05 6.98
C VAL A 642 29.14 13.11 7.84
N ASP A 643 29.13 11.79 7.58
CA ASP A 643 29.94 10.74 8.24
C ASP A 643 30.02 10.82 9.79
N GLN A 644 28.94 11.26 10.43
CA GLN A 644 28.83 11.29 11.89
C GLN A 644 27.99 10.10 12.38
N GLY A 645 28.68 9.08 12.92
CA GLY A 645 28.08 7.77 13.22
C GLY A 645 26.81 7.80 14.10
N LEU A 646 26.68 8.72 15.05
CA LEU A 646 25.48 8.81 15.91
C LEU A 646 24.26 9.42 15.19
N LEU A 647 24.48 10.42 14.34
CA LEU A 647 23.43 11.04 13.51
C LEU A 647 22.88 10.03 12.51
N VAL A 648 23.77 9.32 11.82
CA VAL A 648 23.41 8.28 10.86
C VAL A 648 22.52 7.22 11.51
N ARG A 649 22.86 6.74 12.71
CA ARG A 649 22.05 5.75 13.45
C ARG A 649 20.64 6.26 13.78
N SER A 650 20.53 7.48 14.28
CA SER A 650 19.25 8.10 14.67
C SER A 650 18.30 8.28 13.48
N VAL A 651 18.85 8.63 12.31
CA VAL A 651 18.07 8.78 11.08
C VAL A 651 17.71 7.41 10.51
N GLN A 652 18.68 6.49 10.44
CA GLN A 652 18.46 5.13 9.95
C GLN A 652 17.36 4.42 10.75
N TRP A 653 17.34 4.59 12.08
CA TRP A 653 16.26 4.09 12.93
C TRP A 653 14.88 4.52 12.43
N ARG A 654 14.69 5.82 12.18
CA ARG A 654 13.42 6.39 11.71
C ARG A 654 13.10 6.04 10.26
N THR A 655 14.09 5.90 9.39
CA THR A 655 13.88 5.36 8.04
C THR A 655 13.41 3.89 8.08
N GLY A 656 13.87 3.11 9.05
CA GLY A 656 13.39 1.76 9.32
C GLY A 656 11.91 1.76 9.74
N ILE A 657 11.51 2.70 10.62
CA ILE A 657 10.10 2.89 10.99
C ILE A 657 9.26 3.26 9.76
N ALA A 658 9.70 4.22 8.94
CA ALA A 658 9.01 4.60 7.71
C ALA A 658 8.85 3.42 6.73
N ALA A 659 9.91 2.63 6.51
CA ALA A 659 9.84 1.43 5.68
C ALA A 659 8.78 0.44 6.21
N ARG A 660 8.66 0.28 7.53
CA ARG A 660 7.60 -0.54 8.14
C ARG A 660 6.21 0.02 7.85
N GLN A 661 6.03 1.34 7.95
CA GLN A 661 4.74 2.00 7.69
C GLN A 661 4.26 1.79 6.25
N LEU A 662 5.20 1.75 5.29
CA LEU A 662 4.95 1.49 3.87
C LEU A 662 4.72 0.02 3.52
N GLY A 663 4.86 -0.88 4.50
CA GLY A 663 4.78 -2.32 4.29
C GLY A 663 6.06 -2.94 3.70
N GLU A 664 7.18 -2.21 3.65
CA GLU A 664 8.50 -2.72 3.26
C GLU A 664 9.17 -3.46 4.43
N LEU A 665 8.50 -4.48 4.97
CA LEU A 665 8.87 -5.10 6.25
C LEU A 665 10.27 -5.73 6.25
N ASP A 666 10.71 -6.32 5.13
CA ASP A 666 12.07 -6.87 5.02
C ASP A 666 13.15 -5.80 5.12
N LYS A 667 12.97 -4.68 4.42
CA LYS A 667 13.89 -3.56 4.45
C LYS A 667 13.91 -2.94 5.84
N ALA A 668 12.73 -2.74 6.43
CA ALA A 668 12.60 -2.27 7.80
C ALA A 668 13.36 -3.17 8.77
N ARG A 669 13.20 -4.50 8.68
CA ARG A 669 13.92 -5.47 9.52
C ARG A 669 15.44 -5.35 9.33
N THR A 670 15.94 -5.36 8.08
CA THR A 670 17.38 -5.27 7.82
C THR A 670 17.97 -3.95 8.31
N THR A 671 17.31 -2.83 8.06
CA THR A 671 17.75 -1.50 8.53
C THR A 671 17.74 -1.44 10.05
N LEU A 672 16.66 -1.86 10.71
CA LEU A 672 16.55 -1.79 12.17
C LEU A 672 17.51 -2.76 12.88
N ALA A 673 17.76 -3.95 12.32
CA ALA A 673 18.76 -4.87 12.85
C ALA A 673 20.17 -4.24 12.81
N SER A 674 20.54 -3.64 11.66
CA SER A 674 21.81 -2.93 11.55
C SER A 674 21.91 -1.76 12.53
N VAL A 675 20.81 -1.01 12.77
CA VAL A 675 20.78 0.08 13.74
C VAL A 675 20.97 -0.43 15.17
N VAL A 676 20.38 -1.58 15.52
CA VAL A 676 20.59 -2.23 16.83
C VAL A 676 22.08 -2.54 17.02
N ASP A 677 22.72 -3.18 16.04
CA ASP A 677 24.14 -3.53 16.09
C ASP A 677 25.00 -2.26 16.27
N LEU A 678 24.73 -1.22 15.46
CA LEU A 678 25.44 0.05 15.53
C LEU A 678 25.30 0.77 16.88
N TYR A 679 24.16 0.64 17.56
CA TYR A 679 23.99 1.21 18.91
C TYR A 679 24.70 0.39 20.00
N PHE A 680 24.75 -0.94 19.85
CA PHE A 680 25.51 -1.80 20.77
C PHE A 680 27.01 -1.61 20.62
N GLU A 681 27.54 -1.52 19.40
CA GLU A 681 28.94 -1.18 19.12
C GLU A 681 29.33 0.18 19.72
N ALA A 682 28.39 1.11 19.81
CA ALA A 682 28.56 2.42 20.42
C ALA A 682 28.34 2.45 21.93
N HIS A 683 28.02 1.31 22.56
CA HIS A 683 27.68 1.21 23.98
C HIS A 683 26.55 2.17 24.42
N HIS A 684 25.59 2.44 23.54
CA HIS A 684 24.48 3.37 23.81
C HIS A 684 23.16 2.63 24.07
N ASN A 685 22.98 2.14 25.30
CA ASN A 685 21.87 1.26 25.70
C ASN A 685 20.46 1.84 25.40
N ALA A 686 20.22 3.13 25.67
CA ALA A 686 18.90 3.75 25.40
C ALA A 686 18.57 3.83 23.89
N GLY A 687 19.59 3.90 23.02
CA GLY A 687 19.43 3.85 21.57
C GLY A 687 19.14 2.42 21.10
N ALA A 688 19.90 1.46 21.64
CA ALA A 688 19.70 0.03 21.39
C ALA A 688 18.29 -0.42 21.80
N ALA A 689 17.79 0.00 22.98
CA ALA A 689 16.44 -0.35 23.45
C ALA A 689 15.33 0.15 22.50
N ARG A 690 15.40 1.41 22.04
CA ARG A 690 14.43 1.99 21.08
C ARG A 690 14.47 1.29 19.73
N ALA A 691 15.67 0.96 19.25
CA ALA A 691 15.87 0.23 18.01
C ALA A 691 15.35 -1.22 18.12
N LEU A 692 15.61 -1.91 19.24
CA LEU A 692 15.10 -3.25 19.55
C LEU A 692 13.56 -3.26 19.64
N CYS A 693 12.95 -2.27 20.29
CA CYS A 693 11.50 -2.10 20.30
C CYS A 693 10.93 -1.99 18.88
N SER A 694 11.53 -1.13 18.06
CA SER A 694 11.09 -0.92 16.67
C SER A 694 11.29 -2.15 15.79
N LEU A 695 12.39 -2.89 16.00
CA LEU A 695 12.65 -4.18 15.35
C LEU A 695 11.61 -5.22 15.79
N GLY A 696 11.31 -5.31 17.09
CA GLY A 696 10.29 -6.19 17.66
C GLY A 696 8.92 -5.97 17.02
N ILE A 697 8.46 -4.72 16.90
CA ILE A 697 7.21 -4.38 16.19
C ILE A 697 7.28 -4.78 14.71
N THR A 698 8.43 -4.63 14.06
CA THR A 698 8.60 -5.04 12.65
C THR A 698 8.50 -6.56 12.49
N LEU A 699 9.13 -7.31 13.39
CA LEU A 699 9.06 -8.77 13.43
C LEU A 699 7.63 -9.24 13.73
N HIS A 700 6.91 -8.56 14.62
CA HIS A 700 5.48 -8.78 14.86
C HIS A 700 4.69 -8.59 13.57
N HIS A 701 4.97 -7.51 12.84
CA HIS A 701 4.32 -7.23 11.56
C HIS A 701 4.60 -8.28 10.47
N GLN A 702 5.75 -8.95 10.52
CA GLN A 702 6.08 -10.07 9.63
C GLN A 702 5.46 -11.41 10.08
N GLY A 703 4.89 -11.46 11.28
CA GLY A 703 4.41 -12.69 11.91
C GLY A 703 5.51 -13.48 12.63
N GLN A 704 6.73 -12.96 12.80
CA GLN A 704 7.80 -13.62 13.56
C GLN A 704 7.61 -13.43 15.08
N LEU A 705 6.48 -13.89 15.62
CA LEU A 705 6.01 -13.51 16.97
C LEU A 705 6.98 -13.90 18.11
N LYS A 706 7.60 -15.08 18.02
CA LYS A 706 8.57 -15.53 19.04
C LYS A 706 9.80 -14.64 19.10
N GLU A 707 10.34 -14.28 17.93
CA GLU A 707 11.51 -13.42 17.81
C GLU A 707 11.16 -11.97 18.21
N ALA A 708 9.99 -11.49 17.80
CA ALA A 708 9.45 -10.20 18.22
C ALA A 708 9.39 -10.09 19.76
N ALA A 709 8.80 -11.08 20.42
CA ALA A 709 8.69 -11.11 21.87
C ALA A 709 10.06 -11.17 22.56
N ALA A 710 11.04 -11.89 21.99
CA ALA A 710 12.41 -11.93 22.51
C ALA A 710 13.09 -10.56 22.42
N LYS A 711 13.00 -9.88 21.27
CA LYS A 711 13.59 -8.55 21.07
C LYS A 711 12.95 -7.46 21.92
N LEU A 712 11.65 -7.56 22.17
CA LEU A 712 10.94 -6.64 23.06
C LEU A 712 11.32 -6.86 24.53
N ARG A 713 11.50 -8.11 24.97
CA ARG A 713 12.02 -8.40 26.32
C ARG A 713 13.47 -7.91 26.49
N GLU A 714 14.32 -8.11 25.48
CA GLU A 714 15.68 -7.57 25.46
C GLU A 714 15.70 -6.03 25.56
N ALA A 715 14.75 -5.34 24.91
CA ALA A 715 14.59 -3.89 25.07
C ALA A 715 14.17 -3.49 26.51
N LEU A 716 13.25 -4.24 27.14
CA LEU A 716 12.83 -4.00 28.53
C LEU A 716 13.99 -4.20 29.51
N ASP A 717 14.85 -5.19 29.29
CA ASP A 717 16.02 -5.46 30.13
C ASP A 717 17.05 -4.31 30.06
N LEU A 718 17.04 -3.49 29.00
CA LEU A 718 17.86 -2.29 28.89
C LEU A 718 17.19 -1.03 29.48
N GLN A 719 15.88 -1.07 29.76
CA GLN A 719 15.05 0.05 30.22
C GLN A 719 14.77 -0.03 31.73
N ILE A 720 15.84 -0.11 32.53
CA ILE A 720 15.75 -0.30 33.98
C ILE A 720 15.62 1.03 34.74
N THR A 721 16.09 2.15 34.18
CA THR A 721 16.15 3.45 34.85
C THR A 721 14.85 4.25 34.72
N ASP A 722 14.56 5.09 35.70
CA ASP A 722 13.37 5.98 35.71
C ASP A 722 13.34 6.93 34.49
N GLU A 723 14.52 7.35 34.00
CA GLU A 723 14.70 8.16 32.80
C GLU A 723 14.17 7.49 31.53
N THR A 724 14.09 6.15 31.52
CA THR A 724 13.58 5.36 30.38
C THR A 724 12.14 4.88 30.56
N SER A 725 11.44 5.33 31.61
CA SER A 725 10.06 4.92 31.94
C SER A 725 9.06 5.20 30.80
N GLY A 726 9.20 6.33 30.10
CA GLY A 726 8.40 6.65 28.92
C GLY A 726 8.60 5.66 27.76
N ASP A 727 9.85 5.35 27.43
CA ASP A 727 10.20 4.36 26.39
C ASP A 727 9.76 2.94 26.81
N ARG A 728 9.81 2.62 28.10
CA ARG A 728 9.35 1.34 28.65
C ARG A 728 7.86 1.14 28.44
N GLY A 729 7.03 2.18 28.59
CA GLY A 729 5.61 2.12 28.24
C GLY A 729 5.37 1.69 26.78
N TRP A 730 6.14 2.28 25.84
CA TRP A 730 6.14 1.91 24.42
C TRP A 730 6.72 0.53 24.10
N THR A 731 7.54 -0.06 24.98
CA THR A 731 7.96 -1.45 24.79
C THR A 731 6.90 -2.41 25.33
N LEU A 732 6.29 -2.10 26.48
CA LEU A 732 5.27 -2.93 27.12
C LEU A 732 4.01 -3.08 26.25
N HIS A 733 3.48 -2.00 25.69
CA HIS A 733 2.28 -2.10 24.83
C HIS A 733 2.54 -2.91 23.54
N ALA A 734 3.77 -2.89 23.03
CA ALA A 734 4.18 -3.62 21.82
C ALA A 734 4.33 -5.11 22.14
N LEU A 735 4.92 -5.44 23.29
CA LEU A 735 4.98 -6.81 23.79
C LEU A 735 3.57 -7.36 24.03
N ALA A 736 2.67 -6.57 24.62
CA ALA A 736 1.29 -6.97 24.82
C ALA A 736 0.56 -7.32 23.51
N ALA A 737 0.82 -6.57 22.43
CA ALA A 737 0.25 -6.86 21.12
C ALA A 737 0.73 -8.21 20.56
N VAL A 738 2.01 -8.53 20.78
CA VAL A 738 2.60 -9.83 20.40
C VAL A 738 2.01 -10.96 21.25
N GLU A 739 1.94 -10.78 22.57
CA GLU A 739 1.43 -11.81 23.48
C GLU A 739 -0.08 -12.06 23.29
N ARG A 740 -0.86 -11.02 22.93
CA ARG A 740 -2.26 -11.19 22.48
C ARG A 740 -2.36 -12.10 21.25
N ASP A 741 -1.54 -11.85 20.23
CA ASP A 741 -1.59 -12.62 18.98
C ASP A 741 -1.04 -14.06 19.16
N ARG A 742 -0.22 -14.28 20.20
CA ARG A 742 0.21 -15.59 20.69
C ARG A 742 -0.81 -16.29 21.62
N ALA A 743 -1.96 -15.65 21.87
CA ALA A 743 -3.03 -16.11 22.75
C ALA A 743 -2.71 -16.12 24.26
N HIS A 744 -1.68 -15.39 24.72
CA HIS A 744 -1.42 -15.13 26.14
C HIS A 744 -2.21 -13.90 26.62
N VAL A 745 -3.54 -14.01 26.63
CA VAL A 745 -4.48 -12.90 26.88
C VAL A 745 -4.26 -12.22 28.24
N LYS A 746 -3.99 -13.00 29.28
CA LYS A 746 -3.73 -12.48 30.64
C LYS A 746 -2.44 -11.64 30.70
N GLU A 747 -1.34 -12.17 30.19
CA GLU A 747 -0.06 -11.44 30.15
C GLU A 747 -0.21 -10.14 29.35
N ALA A 748 -0.93 -10.18 28.22
CA ALA A 748 -1.21 -8.97 27.45
C ALA A 748 -2.01 -7.92 28.24
N LEU A 749 -2.99 -8.32 29.05
CA LEU A 749 -3.75 -7.40 29.91
C LEU A 749 -2.87 -6.75 30.98
N ASP A 750 -2.05 -7.55 31.65
CA ASP A 750 -1.15 -7.07 32.71
C ASP A 750 -0.12 -6.06 32.13
N LEU A 751 0.46 -6.39 30.97
CA LEU A 751 1.39 -5.51 30.24
C LEU A 751 0.73 -4.20 29.79
N LEU A 752 -0.50 -4.23 29.28
CA LEU A 752 -1.23 -3.02 28.86
C LEU A 752 -1.61 -2.15 30.05
N THR A 753 -1.98 -2.75 31.18
CA THR A 753 -2.30 -2.01 32.40
C THR A 753 -1.07 -1.28 32.93
N ALA A 754 0.08 -1.95 32.94
CA ALA A 754 1.36 -1.35 33.31
C ALA A 754 1.78 -0.25 32.32
N ALA A 755 1.63 -0.47 31.00
CA ALA A 755 1.93 0.52 29.98
C ALA A 755 1.05 1.78 30.13
N LEU A 756 -0.25 1.61 30.38
CA LEU A 756 -1.18 2.72 30.58
C LEU A 756 -0.84 3.55 31.83
N ALA A 757 -0.43 2.89 32.92
CA ALA A 757 0.05 3.58 34.12
C ALA A 757 1.28 4.44 33.81
N LEU A 758 2.29 3.87 33.14
CA LEU A 758 3.50 4.61 32.74
C LEU A 758 3.19 5.76 31.78
N HIS A 759 2.25 5.59 30.84
CA HIS A 759 1.86 6.67 29.93
C HIS A 759 1.17 7.81 30.66
N ARG A 760 0.33 7.52 31.67
CA ARG A 760 -0.31 8.54 32.52
C ARG A 760 0.71 9.27 33.41
N GLU A 761 1.62 8.54 34.03
CA GLU A 761 2.70 9.11 34.84
C GLU A 761 3.62 10.03 34.03
N ASN A 762 3.85 9.69 32.75
CA ASN A 762 4.62 10.49 31.81
C ASN A 762 3.78 11.52 31.02
N GLU A 763 2.50 11.68 31.35
CA GLU A 763 1.54 12.58 30.68
C GLU A 763 1.49 12.42 29.14
N SER A 764 1.72 11.19 28.65
CA SER A 764 1.77 10.86 27.22
C SER A 764 0.37 10.50 26.71
N VAL A 765 -0.39 11.51 26.29
CA VAL A 765 -1.73 11.34 25.68
C VAL A 765 -1.68 10.42 24.47
N HIS A 766 -0.63 10.54 23.65
CA HIS A 766 -0.44 9.65 22.50
C HIS A 766 -0.22 8.19 22.92
N GLY A 767 0.57 7.95 23.96
CA GLY A 767 0.77 6.61 24.52
C GLY A 767 -0.51 6.02 25.14
N GLU A 768 -1.28 6.83 25.87
CA GLU A 768 -2.59 6.45 26.40
C GLU A 768 -3.55 6.02 25.28
N ALA A 769 -3.59 6.76 24.16
CA ALA A 769 -4.44 6.43 23.01
C ALA A 769 -4.12 5.02 22.45
N TRP A 770 -2.84 4.69 22.29
CA TRP A 770 -2.41 3.38 21.82
C TRP A 770 -2.69 2.26 22.84
N ALA A 771 -2.52 2.52 24.13
CA ALA A 771 -2.85 1.55 25.17
C ALA A 771 -4.35 1.24 25.20
N HIS A 772 -5.22 2.27 25.16
CA HIS A 772 -6.67 2.11 25.06
C HIS A 772 -7.09 1.38 23.78
N PHE A 773 -6.44 1.68 22.64
CA PHE A 773 -6.68 0.97 21.38
C PHE A 773 -6.43 -0.54 21.54
N GLN A 774 -5.28 -0.93 22.11
CA GLN A 774 -4.89 -2.34 22.30
C GLN A 774 -5.79 -3.05 23.32
N LEU A 775 -6.18 -2.37 24.41
CA LEU A 775 -7.16 -2.88 25.37
C LEU A 775 -8.50 -3.17 24.69
N GLY A 776 -8.95 -2.28 23.81
CA GLY A 776 -10.13 -2.51 22.98
C GLY A 776 -10.01 -3.75 22.09
N GLN A 777 -8.85 -4.00 21.47
CA GLN A 777 -8.62 -5.22 20.69
C GLN A 777 -8.66 -6.49 21.57
N LEU A 778 -8.16 -6.39 22.80
CA LEU A 778 -8.15 -7.48 23.78
C LEU A 778 -9.58 -7.79 24.26
N CYS A 779 -10.38 -6.78 24.60
CA CYS A 779 -11.80 -6.93 24.94
C CYS A 779 -12.58 -7.64 23.83
N LEU A 780 -12.38 -7.25 22.56
CA LEU A 780 -12.99 -7.95 21.42
C LEU A 780 -12.57 -9.43 21.34
N ARG A 781 -11.35 -9.75 21.77
CA ARG A 781 -10.85 -11.13 21.75
C ARG A 781 -11.41 -11.99 22.88
N MET A 782 -11.82 -11.37 23.97
CA MET A 782 -12.56 -12.00 25.07
C MET A 782 -14.09 -11.98 24.84
N GLY A 783 -14.57 -11.34 23.77
CA GLY A 783 -16.01 -11.20 23.49
C GLY A 783 -16.71 -10.08 24.25
N ASP A 784 -15.98 -9.25 25.01
CA ASP A 784 -16.51 -8.07 25.70
C ASP A 784 -16.66 -6.89 24.73
N VAL A 785 -17.72 -6.91 23.92
CA VAL A 785 -18.03 -5.84 22.96
C VAL A 785 -18.28 -4.50 23.66
N PRO A 786 -19.07 -4.40 24.77
CA PRO A 786 -19.27 -3.13 25.46
C PRO A 786 -17.98 -2.52 26.01
N GLY A 787 -17.11 -3.34 26.62
CA GLY A 787 -15.78 -2.90 27.06
C GLY A 787 -14.93 -2.43 25.89
N ALA A 788 -14.88 -3.20 24.80
CA ALA A 788 -14.15 -2.83 23.61
C ALA A 788 -14.60 -1.48 23.03
N GLU A 789 -15.91 -1.25 22.92
CA GLU A 789 -16.42 0.03 22.41
C GLU A 789 -16.03 1.22 23.31
N ARG A 790 -16.03 1.06 24.64
CA ARG A 790 -15.59 2.11 25.57
C ARG A 790 -14.11 2.45 25.33
N GLU A 791 -13.25 1.43 25.35
CA GLU A 791 -11.81 1.61 25.19
C GLU A 791 -11.45 2.21 23.82
N LEU A 792 -12.08 1.73 22.74
CA LEU A 792 -11.84 2.23 21.38
C LEU A 792 -12.36 3.65 21.15
N ARG A 793 -13.48 4.06 21.77
CA ARG A 793 -13.96 5.44 21.71
C ARG A 793 -13.05 6.39 22.49
N THR A 794 -12.52 5.96 23.63
CA THR A 794 -11.48 6.72 24.36
C THR A 794 -10.24 6.89 23.51
N ALA A 795 -9.75 5.81 22.88
CA ALA A 795 -8.62 5.89 21.94
C ALA A 795 -8.89 6.88 20.79
N LEU A 796 -10.08 6.84 20.19
CA LEU A 796 -10.47 7.74 19.10
C LEU A 796 -10.49 9.22 19.53
N ASP A 797 -10.99 9.54 20.72
CA ASP A 797 -10.95 10.90 21.28
C ASP A 797 -9.50 11.38 21.49
N LEU A 798 -8.65 10.53 22.07
CA LEU A 798 -7.24 10.85 22.33
C LEU A 798 -6.44 11.01 21.03
N TYR A 799 -6.68 10.18 20.01
CA TYR A 799 -6.10 10.37 18.68
C TYR A 799 -6.56 11.67 18.02
N SER A 800 -7.84 12.02 18.17
CA SER A 800 -8.37 13.30 17.66
C SER A 800 -7.70 14.50 18.33
N ARG A 801 -7.45 14.42 19.65
CA ARG A 801 -6.76 15.47 20.42
C ARG A 801 -5.30 15.63 20.02
N THR A 802 -4.61 14.54 19.69
CA THR A 802 -3.21 14.52 19.24
C THR A 802 -3.04 14.70 17.72
N ARG A 803 -4.16 14.74 16.97
CA ARG A 803 -4.21 14.77 15.51
C ARG A 803 -3.51 13.60 14.82
N ASP A 804 -3.53 12.45 15.47
CA ASP A 804 -3.05 11.21 14.88
C ASP A 804 -4.13 10.61 13.95
N SER A 805 -4.17 11.12 12.73
CA SER A 805 -5.08 10.64 11.68
C SER A 805 -4.92 9.14 11.36
N ARG A 806 -3.74 8.55 11.61
CA ARG A 806 -3.49 7.13 11.41
C ARG A 806 -4.10 6.32 12.55
N GLY A 807 -3.86 6.74 13.79
CA GLY A 807 -4.50 6.17 14.98
C GLY A 807 -6.02 6.19 14.89
N GLU A 808 -6.61 7.31 14.42
CA GLU A 808 -8.05 7.41 14.14
C GLU A 808 -8.53 6.31 13.17
N ALA A 809 -7.80 6.10 12.06
CA ALA A 809 -8.14 5.10 11.06
C ALA A 809 -8.13 3.68 11.65
N TRP A 810 -7.15 3.35 12.50
CA TRP A 810 -7.08 2.07 13.22
C TRP A 810 -8.22 1.92 14.22
N ALA A 811 -8.52 2.94 15.02
CA ALA A 811 -9.62 2.91 15.98
C ALA A 811 -10.97 2.69 15.27
N LEU A 812 -11.19 3.35 14.13
CA LEU A 812 -12.38 3.15 13.30
C LEU A 812 -12.49 1.72 12.75
N THR A 813 -11.38 1.13 12.28
CA THR A 813 -11.34 -0.28 11.85
C THR A 813 -11.80 -1.20 12.99
N GLN A 814 -11.31 -0.97 14.21
CA GLN A 814 -11.65 -1.81 15.35
C GLN A 814 -13.07 -1.57 15.90
N LEU A 815 -13.60 -0.33 15.83
CA LEU A 815 -15.00 -0.05 16.16
C LEU A 815 -15.95 -0.74 15.18
N ALA A 816 -15.61 -0.74 13.89
CA ALA A 816 -16.38 -1.49 12.91
C ALA A 816 -16.25 -3.00 13.10
N ARG A 817 -15.08 -3.49 13.54
CA ARG A 817 -14.94 -4.89 14.00
C ARG A 817 -15.79 -5.18 15.22
N ALA A 818 -15.94 -4.25 16.18
CA ALA A 818 -16.83 -4.42 17.33
C ALA A 818 -18.28 -4.63 16.89
N ARG A 819 -18.77 -3.83 15.93
CA ARG A 819 -20.08 -4.03 15.28
C ARG A 819 -20.22 -5.39 14.65
N LEU A 820 -19.17 -5.87 13.99
CA LEU A 820 -19.16 -7.19 13.39
C LEU A 820 -19.22 -8.31 14.45
N VAL A 821 -18.50 -8.19 15.56
CA VAL A 821 -18.57 -9.16 16.68
C VAL A 821 -19.97 -9.16 17.32
N ASP A 822 -20.63 -8.01 17.39
CA ASP A 822 -22.01 -7.81 17.89
C ASP A 822 -23.09 -8.34 16.92
N GLY A 823 -22.71 -8.71 15.69
CA GLY A 823 -23.63 -9.25 14.67
C GLY A 823 -24.21 -8.20 13.70
N ASP A 824 -23.86 -6.92 13.85
CA ASP A 824 -24.28 -5.84 12.94
C ASP A 824 -23.34 -5.72 11.73
N ALA A 825 -23.41 -6.72 10.85
CA ALA A 825 -22.51 -6.85 9.70
C ALA A 825 -22.65 -5.71 8.68
N SER A 826 -23.85 -5.15 8.52
CA SER A 826 -24.09 -4.05 7.58
C SER A 826 -23.41 -2.77 8.06
N ALA A 827 -23.61 -2.38 9.32
CA ALA A 827 -22.94 -1.19 9.87
C ALA A 827 -21.42 -1.38 9.92
N ALA A 828 -20.95 -2.59 10.21
CA ALA A 828 -19.53 -2.92 10.14
C ALA A 828 -18.96 -2.69 8.73
N ALA A 829 -19.63 -3.18 7.68
CA ALA A 829 -19.17 -3.00 6.30
C ALA A 829 -19.07 -1.52 5.90
N ASP A 830 -20.03 -0.68 6.31
CA ASP A 830 -20.00 0.75 6.04
C ASP A 830 -18.88 1.47 6.79
N GLY A 831 -18.69 1.16 8.07
CA GLY A 831 -17.57 1.69 8.86
C GLY A 831 -16.21 1.29 8.29
N LEU A 832 -16.06 0.04 7.86
CA LEU A 832 -14.81 -0.46 7.27
C LEU A 832 -14.48 0.22 5.94
N ARG A 833 -15.47 0.52 5.09
CA ARG A 833 -15.24 1.30 3.85
C ARG A 833 -14.72 2.71 4.16
N GLN A 834 -15.24 3.36 5.20
CA GLN A 834 -14.76 4.68 5.64
C GLN A 834 -13.33 4.58 6.17
N ALA A 835 -13.04 3.57 7.00
CA ALA A 835 -11.70 3.33 7.52
C ALA A 835 -10.69 3.00 6.39
N THR A 836 -11.09 2.25 5.36
CA THR A 836 -10.24 2.00 4.18
C THR A 836 -9.83 3.29 3.49
N SER A 837 -10.77 4.24 3.31
CA SER A 837 -10.43 5.55 2.74
C SER A 837 -9.42 6.30 3.61
N ARG A 838 -9.57 6.28 4.94
CA ARG A 838 -8.62 6.93 5.86
C ARG A 838 -7.24 6.29 5.82
N HIS A 839 -7.15 4.95 5.79
CA HIS A 839 -5.86 4.26 5.66
C HIS A 839 -5.15 4.59 4.34
N ARG A 840 -5.88 4.70 3.23
CA ARG A 840 -5.31 5.17 1.95
C ARG A 840 -4.83 6.61 2.02
N ASP A 841 -5.61 7.48 2.66
CA ASP A 841 -5.24 8.89 2.84
C ASP A 841 -3.97 9.06 3.67
N ASN A 842 -3.69 8.12 4.58
CA ASN A 842 -2.50 8.06 5.42
C ASN A 842 -1.37 7.18 4.88
N GLU A 843 -1.52 6.58 3.68
CA GLU A 843 -0.57 5.64 3.09
C GLU A 843 -0.24 4.43 3.98
N ASP A 844 -1.19 4.01 4.83
CA ASP A 844 -1.04 2.86 5.73
C ASP A 844 -1.42 1.55 5.02
N ALA A 845 -0.47 0.98 4.28
CA ALA A 845 -0.68 -0.27 3.54
C ALA A 845 -1.09 -1.45 4.44
N ARG A 846 -0.57 -1.51 5.67
CA ARG A 846 -0.91 -2.55 6.64
C ARG A 846 -2.34 -2.36 7.16
N GLY A 847 -2.69 -1.13 7.55
CA GLY A 847 -4.04 -0.77 8.00
C GLY A 847 -5.10 -1.02 6.93
N GLU A 848 -4.80 -0.70 5.66
CA GLU A 848 -5.69 -1.02 4.53
C GLU A 848 -5.89 -2.54 4.40
N ALA A 849 -4.82 -3.34 4.42
CA ALA A 849 -4.92 -4.79 4.25
C ALA A 849 -5.77 -5.45 5.34
N TRP A 850 -5.60 -5.05 6.61
CA TRP A 850 -6.42 -5.53 7.73
C TRP A 850 -7.87 -5.05 7.65
N THR A 851 -8.10 -3.81 7.21
CA THR A 851 -9.46 -3.28 7.06
C THR A 851 -10.22 -3.99 5.93
N LEU A 852 -9.55 -4.28 4.80
CA LEU A 852 -10.11 -5.09 3.71
C LEU A 852 -10.40 -6.53 4.14
N TYR A 853 -9.53 -7.11 4.98
CA TYR A 853 -9.77 -8.42 5.58
C TYR A 853 -11.08 -8.44 6.38
N TYR A 854 -11.26 -7.50 7.32
CA TYR A 854 -12.49 -7.40 8.11
C TYR A 854 -13.71 -7.05 7.24
N LEU A 855 -13.54 -6.27 6.17
CA LEU A 855 -14.62 -5.96 5.23
C LEU A 855 -15.09 -7.23 4.52
N GLY A 856 -14.16 -8.10 4.14
CA GLY A 856 -14.45 -9.42 3.62
C GLY A 856 -15.31 -10.25 4.58
N LEU A 857 -14.99 -10.22 5.89
CA LEU A 857 -15.77 -10.93 6.91
C LEU A 857 -17.17 -10.34 7.11
N ALA A 858 -17.31 -9.02 7.10
CA ALA A 858 -18.60 -8.36 7.20
C ALA A 858 -19.50 -8.65 5.98
N LEU A 859 -18.90 -8.71 4.79
CA LEU A 859 -19.60 -9.07 3.55
C LEU A 859 -20.03 -10.54 3.53
N GLU A 860 -19.21 -11.45 4.08
CA GLU A 860 -19.56 -12.86 4.28
C GLU A 860 -20.81 -12.99 5.15
N GLU A 861 -20.81 -12.36 6.34
CA GLU A 861 -21.93 -12.40 7.28
C GLU A 861 -23.22 -11.78 6.70
N SER A 862 -23.07 -10.78 5.81
CA SER A 862 -24.19 -10.14 5.12
C SER A 862 -24.69 -10.94 3.89
N GLY A 863 -24.11 -12.11 3.60
CA GLY A 863 -24.46 -12.97 2.45
C GLY A 863 -23.91 -12.50 1.10
N ASN A 864 -23.08 -11.45 1.06
CA ASN A 864 -22.51 -10.88 -0.16
C ASN A 864 -21.20 -11.59 -0.57
N LEU A 865 -21.27 -12.91 -0.77
CA LEU A 865 -20.10 -13.79 -0.94
C LEU A 865 -19.17 -13.37 -2.10
N ASP A 866 -19.71 -12.92 -3.23
CA ASP A 866 -18.91 -12.48 -4.38
C ASP A 866 -18.03 -11.26 -4.04
N GLN A 867 -18.54 -10.33 -3.24
CA GLN A 867 -17.76 -9.17 -2.78
C GLN A 867 -16.77 -9.60 -1.71
N ALA A 868 -17.17 -10.47 -0.79
CA ALA A 868 -16.29 -11.00 0.25
C ALA A 868 -15.04 -11.66 -0.34
N VAL A 869 -15.19 -12.51 -1.37
CA VAL A 869 -14.05 -13.14 -2.08
C VAL A 869 -13.10 -12.09 -2.66
N ARG A 870 -13.64 -11.04 -3.31
CA ARG A 870 -12.80 -9.98 -3.91
C ARG A 870 -12.00 -9.19 -2.88
N GLU A 871 -12.62 -8.80 -1.78
CA GLU A 871 -11.92 -8.01 -0.75
C GLU A 871 -10.91 -8.86 0.04
N LEU A 872 -11.24 -10.14 0.31
CA LEU A 872 -10.29 -11.09 0.91
C LEU A 872 -9.10 -11.40 -0.03
N GLU A 873 -9.34 -11.52 -1.34
CA GLU A 873 -8.26 -11.69 -2.32
C GLU A 873 -7.31 -10.50 -2.34
N ARG A 874 -7.84 -9.26 -2.35
CA ARG A 874 -7.03 -8.04 -2.27
C ARG A 874 -6.20 -8.00 -0.99
N SER A 875 -6.83 -8.23 0.15
CA SER A 875 -6.14 -8.30 1.45
C SER A 875 -5.02 -9.34 1.44
N ARG A 876 -5.29 -10.55 0.95
CA ARG A 876 -4.30 -11.63 0.79
C ARG A 876 -3.12 -11.22 -0.09
N THR A 877 -3.37 -10.56 -1.23
CA THR A 877 -2.32 -10.05 -2.11
C THR A 877 -1.47 -8.98 -1.41
N MET A 878 -2.09 -8.09 -0.64
CA MET A 878 -1.36 -7.07 0.11
C MET A 878 -0.47 -7.68 1.19
N PHE A 879 -1.00 -8.60 2.01
CA PHE A 879 -0.21 -9.30 3.02
C PHE A 879 0.95 -10.09 2.42
N SER A 880 0.71 -10.79 1.30
CA SER A 880 1.76 -11.51 0.59
C SER A 880 2.87 -10.58 0.08
N ARG A 881 2.52 -9.40 -0.47
CA ARG A 881 3.51 -8.41 -0.94
C ARG A 881 4.34 -7.82 0.19
N MET A 882 3.71 -7.54 1.33
CA MET A 882 4.40 -7.01 2.52
C MET A 882 5.21 -8.07 3.27
N ARG A 883 5.00 -9.37 2.97
CA ARG A 883 5.48 -10.51 3.76
C ARG A 883 4.98 -10.50 5.21
N ASP A 884 3.74 -10.03 5.41
CA ASP A 884 3.01 -10.23 6.67
C ASP A 884 2.42 -11.64 6.66
N VAL A 885 3.14 -12.59 7.24
CA VAL A 885 2.75 -14.00 7.26
C VAL A 885 1.48 -14.21 8.09
N TYR A 886 1.35 -13.49 9.20
CA TYR A 886 0.20 -13.64 10.10
C TYR A 886 -1.09 -13.18 9.42
N GLY A 887 -1.06 -11.98 8.82
CA GLY A 887 -2.17 -11.47 8.02
C GLY A 887 -2.48 -12.36 6.82
N LEU A 888 -1.46 -12.89 6.15
CA LEU A 888 -1.62 -13.83 5.03
C LEU A 888 -2.33 -15.12 5.44
N ALA A 889 -1.95 -15.72 6.58
CA ALA A 889 -2.56 -16.93 7.12
C ALA A 889 -4.04 -16.70 7.49
N CYS A 890 -4.34 -15.58 8.15
CA CYS A 890 -5.71 -15.15 8.44
C CYS A 890 -6.53 -14.97 7.15
N ALA A 891 -6.00 -14.24 6.17
CA ALA A 891 -6.70 -14.02 4.91
C ALA A 891 -6.93 -15.33 4.13
N ARG A 892 -5.97 -16.26 4.12
CA ARG A 892 -6.12 -17.59 3.51
C ARG A 892 -7.21 -18.41 4.17
N HIS A 893 -7.22 -18.47 5.51
CA HIS A 893 -8.24 -19.17 6.29
C HIS A 893 -9.65 -18.71 5.91
N HIS A 894 -9.91 -17.40 5.93
CA HIS A 894 -11.24 -16.88 5.62
C HIS A 894 -11.57 -16.91 4.13
N SER A 895 -10.60 -16.70 3.24
CA SER A 895 -10.81 -16.88 1.80
C SER A 895 -11.28 -18.30 1.51
N ALA A 896 -10.72 -19.30 2.18
CA ALA A 896 -11.12 -20.69 2.05
C ALA A 896 -12.57 -20.91 2.47
N ARG A 897 -12.96 -20.39 3.65
CA ARG A 897 -14.31 -20.53 4.18
C ARG A 897 -15.36 -19.89 3.26
N VAL A 898 -15.14 -18.63 2.87
CA VAL A 898 -16.05 -17.92 1.97
C VAL A 898 -16.15 -18.62 0.61
N THR A 899 -15.03 -19.10 0.05
CA THR A 899 -15.04 -19.80 -1.24
C THR A 899 -15.74 -21.17 -1.14
N ARG A 900 -15.56 -21.88 -0.02
CA ARG A 900 -16.30 -23.11 0.28
C ARG A 900 -17.80 -22.83 0.30
N ASP A 901 -18.24 -21.82 1.04
CA ASP A 901 -19.66 -21.52 1.23
C ASP A 901 -20.30 -20.99 -0.05
N GLN A 902 -19.59 -20.14 -0.81
CA GLN A 902 -20.02 -19.69 -2.13
C GLN A 902 -20.21 -20.87 -3.09
N ARG A 903 -19.26 -21.82 -3.10
CA ARG A 903 -19.37 -22.99 -3.96
C ARG A 903 -20.50 -23.92 -3.52
N ALA A 904 -20.61 -24.15 -2.22
CA ALA A 904 -21.64 -25.02 -1.66
C ALA A 904 -23.05 -24.46 -1.87
N ALA A 905 -23.22 -23.13 -1.83
CA ALA A 905 -24.48 -22.47 -2.20
C ALA A 905 -24.84 -22.67 -3.68
N GLN A 906 -23.85 -22.73 -4.58
CA GLN A 906 -24.06 -22.97 -6.00
C GLN A 906 -24.37 -24.44 -6.34
N THR A 907 -23.73 -25.38 -5.65
CA THR A 907 -23.79 -26.83 -5.97
C THR A 907 -24.73 -27.63 -5.05
N GLY A 908 -25.17 -27.05 -3.93
CA GLY A 908 -25.91 -27.76 -2.88
C GLY A 908 -25.06 -28.80 -2.13
N SER A 909 -23.74 -28.79 -2.28
CA SER A 909 -22.85 -29.83 -1.75
C SER A 909 -21.45 -29.29 -1.42
N LEU A 910 -20.88 -29.76 -0.32
CA LEU A 910 -19.47 -29.53 0.03
C LEU A 910 -18.49 -30.31 -0.85
N ARG A 911 -18.98 -31.26 -1.67
CA ARG A 911 -18.15 -31.99 -2.64
C ARG A 911 -17.54 -31.00 -3.64
N ASN A 912 -16.24 -31.14 -3.90
CA ASN A 912 -15.41 -30.26 -4.77
C ASN A 912 -14.87 -28.98 -4.11
N SER A 913 -14.62 -28.99 -2.81
CA SER A 913 -13.98 -27.87 -2.08
C SER A 913 -12.44 -27.89 -2.14
N GLY A 914 -11.85 -28.38 -3.23
CA GLY A 914 -10.39 -28.62 -3.34
C GLY A 914 -9.55 -27.34 -3.20
N PHE A 915 -9.98 -26.24 -3.82
CA PHE A 915 -9.30 -24.95 -3.70
C PHE A 915 -9.37 -24.39 -2.27
N ALA A 916 -10.54 -24.44 -1.63
CA ALA A 916 -10.70 -24.04 -0.23
C ALA A 916 -9.82 -24.88 0.70
N ARG A 917 -9.77 -26.21 0.47
CA ARG A 917 -8.89 -27.10 1.22
C ARG A 917 -7.43 -26.71 1.09
N GLN A 918 -6.94 -26.43 -0.13
CA GLN A 918 -5.55 -26.02 -0.35
C GLN A 918 -5.22 -24.73 0.42
N LEU A 919 -6.11 -23.74 0.38
CA LEU A 919 -5.93 -22.49 1.12
C LEU A 919 -5.84 -22.72 2.64
N LEU A 920 -6.63 -23.64 3.18
CA LEU A 920 -6.57 -24.00 4.61
C LEU A 920 -5.28 -24.78 4.95
N VAL A 921 -4.81 -25.66 4.07
CA VAL A 921 -3.51 -26.34 4.25
C VAL A 921 -2.37 -25.32 4.30
N ASP A 922 -2.37 -24.37 3.37
CA ASP A 922 -1.38 -23.29 3.34
C ASP A 922 -1.48 -22.40 4.59
N ALA A 923 -2.70 -22.03 5.00
CA ALA A 923 -2.94 -21.23 6.21
C ALA A 923 -2.45 -21.95 7.47
N ARG A 924 -2.72 -23.26 7.59
CA ARG A 924 -2.27 -24.09 8.71
C ARG A 924 -0.75 -24.13 8.77
N ALA A 925 -0.09 -24.39 7.63
CA ALA A 925 1.37 -24.42 7.55
C ALA A 925 1.99 -23.07 7.95
N ASP A 926 1.38 -21.95 7.54
CA ASP A 926 1.83 -20.63 7.98
C ASP A 926 1.65 -20.43 9.48
N PHE A 927 0.47 -20.72 10.05
CA PHE A 927 0.21 -20.59 11.49
C PHE A 927 1.17 -21.45 12.33
N GLN A 928 1.44 -22.67 11.90
CA GLN A 928 2.39 -23.58 12.53
C GLN A 928 3.81 -22.99 12.49
N ARG A 929 4.24 -22.47 11.32
CA ARG A 929 5.57 -21.86 11.15
C ARG A 929 5.78 -20.65 12.05
N ILE A 930 4.74 -19.85 12.28
CA ILE A 930 4.82 -18.68 13.16
C ILE A 930 4.47 -18.98 14.63
N GLY A 931 4.01 -20.19 14.93
CA GLY A 931 3.67 -20.63 16.29
C GLY A 931 2.40 -20.00 16.85
N VAL A 932 1.36 -19.83 16.04
CA VAL A 932 0.06 -19.31 16.45
C VAL A 932 -0.95 -20.46 16.57
N ALA A 933 -1.02 -21.05 17.75
CA ALA A 933 -1.88 -22.21 18.03
C ALA A 933 -3.37 -21.92 17.80
N HIS A 934 -3.84 -20.72 18.13
CA HIS A 934 -5.23 -20.30 17.91
C HIS A 934 -5.63 -20.38 16.42
N GLY A 935 -4.82 -19.79 15.55
CA GLY A 935 -5.08 -19.81 14.11
C GLY A 935 -4.98 -21.22 13.53
N GLU A 936 -4.01 -22.01 14.00
CA GLU A 936 -3.81 -23.40 13.61
C GLU A 936 -5.02 -24.26 13.98
N GLY A 937 -5.47 -24.23 15.25
CA GLY A 937 -6.57 -25.03 15.77
C GLY A 937 -7.89 -24.76 15.04
N TRP A 938 -8.25 -23.48 14.86
CA TRP A 938 -9.44 -23.11 14.08
C TRP A 938 -9.33 -23.51 12.60
N THR A 939 -8.13 -23.49 12.03
CA THR A 939 -7.90 -23.97 10.65
C THR A 939 -8.04 -25.49 10.56
N CYS A 940 -7.64 -26.24 11.59
CA CYS A 940 -7.89 -27.69 11.68
C CYS A 940 -9.40 -28.00 11.71
N LEU A 941 -10.20 -27.24 12.46
CA LEU A 941 -11.66 -27.43 12.46
C LEU A 941 -12.29 -27.14 11.09
N GLU A 942 -11.88 -26.05 10.41
CA GLU A 942 -12.37 -25.76 9.07
C GLU A 942 -11.93 -26.82 8.03
N LEU A 943 -10.71 -27.36 8.17
CA LEU A 943 -10.26 -28.51 7.37
C LEU A 943 -11.10 -29.75 7.65
N ALA A 944 -11.48 -30.00 8.92
CA ALA A 944 -12.32 -31.12 9.30
C ALA A 944 -13.71 -31.02 8.65
N VAL A 945 -14.32 -29.83 8.64
CA VAL A 945 -15.59 -29.57 7.95
C VAL A 945 -15.47 -29.87 6.44
N VAL A 946 -14.39 -29.42 5.80
CA VAL A 946 -14.15 -29.68 4.37
C VAL A 946 -13.90 -31.17 4.10
N ASP A 947 -13.10 -31.85 4.91
CA ASP A 947 -12.77 -33.26 4.70
C ASP A 947 -13.98 -34.17 4.98
N ALA A 948 -14.75 -33.88 6.03
CA ALA A 948 -16.00 -34.56 6.33
C ALA A 948 -17.03 -34.42 5.20
N GLY A 949 -17.22 -33.20 4.67
CA GLY A 949 -18.10 -32.95 3.52
C GLY A 949 -17.67 -33.65 2.22
N ASN A 950 -16.40 -34.06 2.10
CA ASN A 950 -15.86 -34.83 0.98
C ASN A 950 -15.76 -36.35 1.27
N GLY A 951 -16.43 -36.84 2.33
CA GLY A 951 -16.46 -38.26 2.68
C GLY A 951 -15.18 -38.79 3.34
N ARG A 952 -14.30 -37.91 3.82
CA ARG A 952 -13.04 -38.22 4.50
C ARG A 952 -13.18 -38.06 6.01
N ALA A 953 -14.14 -38.78 6.59
CA ALA A 953 -14.52 -38.65 8.00
C ALA A 953 -13.39 -39.06 8.97
N ALA A 954 -12.57 -40.06 8.61
CA ALA A 954 -11.43 -40.47 9.42
C ALA A 954 -10.35 -39.38 9.51
N GLN A 955 -10.01 -38.73 8.38
CA GLN A 955 -9.09 -37.60 8.39
C GLN A 955 -9.66 -36.40 9.15
N ALA A 956 -10.96 -36.14 9.03
CA ALA A 956 -11.64 -35.10 9.78
C ALA A 956 -11.62 -35.34 11.30
N LEU A 957 -11.73 -36.60 11.74
CA LEU A 957 -11.64 -36.98 13.15
C LEU A 957 -10.26 -36.65 13.73
N THR A 958 -9.18 -37.02 13.02
CA THR A 958 -7.80 -36.68 13.41
C THR A 958 -7.59 -35.17 13.51
N LEU A 959 -8.15 -34.41 12.56
CA LEU A 959 -8.07 -32.95 12.60
C LEU A 959 -8.78 -32.34 13.82
N CYS A 960 -9.89 -32.95 14.29
CA CYS A 960 -10.58 -32.51 15.51
C CYS A 960 -9.74 -32.81 16.76
N GLU A 961 -9.07 -33.97 16.81
CA GLU A 961 -8.16 -34.32 17.91
C GLU A 961 -6.95 -33.38 17.97
N GLU A 962 -6.35 -33.08 16.82
CA GLU A 962 -5.26 -32.10 16.70
C GLU A 962 -5.71 -30.71 17.14
N ALA A 963 -6.92 -30.28 16.74
CA ALA A 963 -7.49 -29.01 17.15
C ALA A 963 -7.70 -28.94 18.67
N ALA A 964 -8.27 -29.99 19.28
CA ALA A 964 -8.48 -30.06 20.73
C ALA A 964 -7.15 -29.94 21.49
N ALA A 965 -6.10 -30.65 21.04
CA ALA A 965 -4.77 -30.54 21.63
C ALA A 965 -4.17 -29.13 21.51
N LEU A 966 -4.38 -28.46 20.37
CA LEU A 966 -3.95 -27.08 20.16
C LEU A 966 -4.69 -26.11 21.08
N PHE A 967 -6.01 -26.23 21.22
CA PHE A 967 -6.80 -25.38 22.12
C PHE A 967 -6.41 -25.58 23.60
N ALA A 968 -6.22 -26.82 24.03
CA ALA A 968 -5.76 -27.14 25.38
C ALA A 968 -4.37 -26.57 25.69
N SER A 969 -3.48 -26.45 24.70
CA SER A 969 -2.11 -25.94 24.90
C SER A 969 -2.03 -24.49 25.40
N TYR A 970 -3.09 -23.71 25.20
CA TYR A 970 -3.19 -22.33 25.69
C TYR A 970 -4.48 -22.05 26.49
N GLY A 971 -5.23 -23.09 26.86
CA GLY A 971 -6.40 -23.00 27.73
C GLY A 971 -7.66 -22.42 27.08
N ASP A 972 -7.85 -22.57 25.77
CA ASP A 972 -9.08 -22.13 25.08
C ASP A 972 -10.19 -23.18 25.16
N ARG A 973 -10.95 -23.15 26.26
CA ARG A 973 -12.04 -24.11 26.51
C ARG A 973 -13.15 -24.04 25.47
N ARG A 974 -13.39 -22.84 24.89
CA ARG A 974 -14.40 -22.65 23.83
C ARG A 974 -14.00 -23.39 22.55
N GLY A 975 -12.73 -23.31 22.17
CA GLY A 975 -12.20 -24.06 21.04
C GLY A 975 -12.23 -25.57 21.27
N GLU A 976 -11.87 -26.02 22.47
CA GLU A 976 -11.97 -27.43 22.87
C GLU A 976 -13.40 -27.97 22.75
N ASP A 977 -14.37 -27.22 23.26
CA ASP A 977 -15.80 -27.55 23.17
C ASP A 977 -16.26 -27.74 21.71
N TRP A 978 -15.86 -26.85 20.79
CA TRP A 978 -16.16 -26.99 19.36
C TRP A 978 -15.45 -28.18 18.70
N ALA A 979 -14.19 -28.44 19.07
CA ALA A 979 -13.44 -29.59 18.57
C ALA A 979 -14.07 -30.91 19.01
N ASN A 980 -14.47 -31.01 20.28
CA ASN A 980 -15.14 -32.17 20.86
C ASN A 980 -16.54 -32.37 20.26
N PHE A 981 -17.30 -31.30 20.05
CA PHE A 981 -18.60 -31.38 19.37
C PHE A 981 -18.47 -31.90 17.94
N LEU A 982 -17.58 -31.31 17.13
CA LEU A 982 -17.37 -31.77 15.75
C LEU A 982 -16.90 -33.24 15.70
N ARG A 983 -15.99 -33.64 16.61
CA ARG A 983 -15.59 -35.03 16.80
C ARG A 983 -16.80 -35.94 17.03
N CYS A 984 -17.70 -35.59 17.94
CA CYS A 984 -18.93 -36.34 18.20
C CYS A 984 -19.81 -36.51 16.95
N THR A 985 -19.85 -35.50 16.08
CA THR A 985 -20.59 -35.61 14.81
C THR A 985 -19.95 -36.56 13.79
N LEU A 986 -18.67 -36.87 13.93
CA LEU A 986 -17.89 -37.68 12.99
C LEU A 986 -17.73 -39.14 13.43
N LEU A 987 -17.76 -39.41 14.74
CA LEU A 987 -17.60 -40.75 15.32
C LEU A 987 -18.54 -41.82 14.70
N PRO A 988 -19.83 -41.56 14.42
CA PRO A 988 -20.70 -42.56 13.78
C PRO A 988 -20.23 -43.01 12.38
N TYR A 989 -19.43 -42.20 11.70
CA TYR A 989 -18.99 -42.43 10.31
C TYR A 989 -17.58 -43.01 10.19
N ALA A 990 -16.74 -42.84 11.22
CA ALA A 990 -15.31 -43.15 11.12
C ALA A 990 -14.69 -43.80 12.36
N SER A 991 -15.49 -44.18 13.37
CA SER A 991 -14.96 -44.87 14.56
C SER A 991 -14.30 -46.20 14.19
N PRO A 992 -13.11 -46.52 14.75
CA PRO A 992 -12.45 -47.82 14.56
C PRO A 992 -13.30 -49.02 14.99
N GLY A 993 -14.22 -48.82 15.94
CA GLY A 993 -15.14 -49.84 16.45
C GLY A 993 -16.40 -50.06 15.61
N GLY A 994 -16.52 -49.40 14.44
CA GLY A 994 -17.74 -49.39 13.65
C GLY A 994 -18.79 -48.39 14.16
N SER A 995 -19.89 -48.26 13.42
CA SER A 995 -20.86 -47.18 13.63
C SER A 995 -21.62 -47.26 14.96
N GLU A 996 -21.94 -48.46 15.43
CA GLU A 996 -22.64 -48.64 16.72
C GLU A 996 -21.78 -48.15 17.89
N ILE A 997 -20.51 -48.56 17.93
CA ILE A 997 -19.55 -48.12 18.96
C ILE A 997 -19.30 -46.61 18.82
N GLY A 998 -19.10 -46.11 17.60
CA GLY A 998 -18.95 -44.68 17.35
C GLY A 998 -20.14 -43.84 17.82
N THR A 999 -21.37 -44.34 17.62
CA THR A 999 -22.60 -43.69 18.07
C THR A 999 -22.71 -43.69 19.59
N ALA A 1000 -22.41 -44.81 20.26
CA ALA A 1000 -22.43 -44.89 21.72
C ALA A 1000 -21.41 -43.94 22.37
N VAL A 1001 -20.18 -43.91 21.84
CA VAL A 1001 -19.13 -42.98 22.31
C VAL A 1001 -19.55 -41.53 22.07
N ALA A 1002 -20.12 -41.21 20.91
CA ALA A 1002 -20.61 -39.85 20.63
C ALA A 1002 -21.72 -39.43 21.59
N GLN A 1003 -22.66 -40.32 21.95
CA GLN A 1003 -23.71 -40.04 22.93
C GLN A 1003 -23.14 -39.76 24.33
N GLU A 1004 -22.14 -40.54 24.75
CA GLU A 1004 -21.47 -40.34 26.04
C GLU A 1004 -20.68 -39.02 26.06
N GLU A 1005 -19.83 -38.78 25.06
CA GLU A 1005 -19.03 -37.55 24.94
C GLU A 1005 -19.93 -36.30 24.86
N LEU A 1006 -21.04 -36.33 24.10
CA LEU A 1006 -22.02 -35.24 24.07
C LEU A 1006 -22.71 -35.04 25.42
N SER A 1007 -23.03 -36.13 26.14
CA SER A 1007 -23.64 -36.04 27.47
C SER A 1007 -22.68 -35.42 28.48
N GLN A 1008 -21.37 -35.66 28.34
CA GLN A 1008 -20.35 -34.99 29.14
C GLN A 1008 -20.25 -33.51 28.76
N LEU A 1009 -20.21 -33.20 27.46
CA LEU A 1009 -20.16 -31.83 26.95
C LEU A 1009 -21.39 -31.00 27.34
N ALA A 1010 -22.56 -31.61 27.45
CA ALA A 1010 -23.79 -30.96 27.92
C ALA A 1010 -23.74 -30.61 29.43
N ARG A 1011 -22.94 -31.34 30.23
CA ARG A 1011 -22.80 -31.11 31.67
C ARG A 1011 -21.70 -30.10 31.99
N THR A 1012 -20.72 -29.92 31.12
CA THR A 1012 -19.65 -28.94 31.29
C THR A 1012 -20.15 -27.55 30.87
N THR A 1013 -20.07 -26.58 31.77
CA THR A 1013 -20.43 -25.18 31.49
C THR A 1013 -19.32 -24.25 32.00
N HIS A 1014 -19.03 -23.19 31.26
CA HIS A 1014 -18.08 -22.15 31.65
C HIS A 1014 -18.44 -20.82 30.97
N ALA A 1015 -17.98 -19.70 31.53
CA ALA A 1015 -18.39 -18.36 31.10
C ALA A 1015 -18.04 -18.03 29.63
N GLY A 1016 -16.99 -18.66 29.09
CA GLY A 1016 -16.54 -18.45 27.71
C GLY A 1016 -17.20 -19.34 26.65
N ARG A 1017 -18.18 -20.18 27.03
CA ARG A 1017 -18.83 -21.14 26.13
C ARG A 1017 -19.64 -20.44 25.04
N ASP A 1018 -19.67 -21.03 23.84
CA ASP A 1018 -20.48 -20.53 22.73
C ASP A 1018 -21.95 -20.91 22.95
N GLY A 1019 -22.83 -19.91 23.07
CA GLY A 1019 -24.26 -20.16 23.33
C GLY A 1019 -24.96 -20.99 22.26
N LYS A 1020 -24.51 -20.96 20.99
CA LYS A 1020 -25.08 -21.81 19.94
C LYS A 1020 -24.73 -23.28 20.12
N LEU A 1021 -23.64 -23.58 20.82
CA LEU A 1021 -23.18 -24.94 20.99
C LEU A 1021 -24.13 -25.73 21.88
N ASP A 1022 -24.77 -25.10 22.86
CA ASP A 1022 -25.74 -25.77 23.73
C ASP A 1022 -26.95 -26.27 22.93
N ASP A 1023 -27.51 -25.41 22.08
CA ASP A 1023 -28.61 -25.79 21.16
C ASP A 1023 -28.19 -26.93 20.21
N TYR A 1024 -26.93 -26.90 19.75
CA TYR A 1024 -26.41 -27.89 18.81
C TYR A 1024 -26.14 -29.24 19.49
N VAL A 1025 -25.64 -29.24 20.72
CA VAL A 1025 -25.43 -30.46 21.52
C VAL A 1025 -26.75 -31.14 21.78
N GLU A 1026 -27.78 -30.41 22.23
CA GLU A 1026 -29.12 -30.96 22.47
C GLU A 1026 -29.74 -31.52 21.18
N ALA A 1027 -29.71 -30.72 20.10
CA ALA A 1027 -30.30 -31.14 18.83
C ALA A 1027 -29.59 -32.35 18.20
N TYR A 1028 -28.27 -32.46 18.33
CA TYR A 1028 -27.51 -33.58 17.78
C TYR A 1028 -27.65 -34.85 18.65
N GLN A 1029 -27.78 -34.73 19.97
CA GLN A 1029 -28.15 -35.85 20.84
C GLN A 1029 -29.47 -36.49 20.39
N LEU A 1030 -30.50 -35.67 20.17
CA LEU A 1030 -31.79 -36.14 19.67
C LEU A 1030 -31.69 -36.82 18.30
N LEU A 1031 -30.78 -36.34 17.44
CA LEU A 1031 -30.51 -36.95 16.14
C LEU A 1031 -29.87 -38.34 16.29
N LEU A 1032 -28.92 -38.51 17.21
CA LEU A 1032 -28.31 -39.82 17.48
C LEU A 1032 -29.32 -40.79 18.10
N GLU A 1033 -30.21 -40.34 18.99
CA GLU A 1033 -31.28 -41.16 19.58
C GLU A 1033 -32.28 -41.69 18.54
N ARG A 1034 -32.56 -40.89 17.50
CA ARG A 1034 -33.47 -41.27 16.41
C ARG A 1034 -32.81 -42.14 15.33
N GLY A 1035 -31.50 -42.35 15.41
CA GLY A 1035 -30.70 -43.07 14.44
C GLY A 1035 -30.21 -42.15 13.30
N ALA A 1036 -28.90 -41.98 13.20
CA ALA A 1036 -28.28 -41.20 12.12
C ALA A 1036 -28.31 -41.97 10.79
N ASP A 1037 -28.81 -41.35 9.73
CA ASP A 1037 -28.73 -41.90 8.36
C ASP A 1037 -27.29 -41.70 7.81
N LEU A 1038 -26.50 -42.76 7.90
CA LEU A 1038 -25.10 -42.78 7.45
C LEU A 1038 -24.96 -42.76 5.93
N GLU A 1039 -25.97 -43.25 5.18
CA GLU A 1039 -25.95 -43.28 3.72
C GLU A 1039 -26.14 -41.88 3.12
N ALA A 1040 -26.82 -40.98 3.83
CA ALA A 1040 -26.99 -39.57 3.47
C ALA A 1040 -25.69 -38.73 3.56
N GLY A 1041 -24.62 -39.30 4.13
CA GLY A 1041 -23.34 -38.64 4.40
C GLY A 1041 -23.38 -37.72 5.63
N TRP A 1042 -22.24 -37.13 5.99
CA TRP A 1042 -22.12 -36.29 7.19
C TRP A 1042 -23.10 -35.09 7.16
N GLN A 1043 -23.97 -35.04 8.17
CA GLN A 1043 -25.16 -34.18 8.17
C GLN A 1043 -24.97 -32.81 8.85
N ALA A 1044 -23.99 -32.68 9.75
CA ALA A 1044 -23.86 -31.51 10.64
C ALA A 1044 -23.76 -30.18 9.88
N TRP A 1045 -23.02 -30.14 8.76
CA TRP A 1045 -22.94 -28.92 7.93
C TRP A 1045 -24.29 -28.52 7.31
N ARG A 1046 -25.09 -29.47 6.81
CA ARG A 1046 -26.42 -29.17 6.25
C ARG A 1046 -27.38 -28.63 7.30
N LEU A 1047 -27.19 -29.04 8.56
CA LEU A 1047 -27.96 -28.59 9.72
C LEU A 1047 -27.43 -27.27 10.30
N GLY A 1048 -26.37 -26.69 9.73
CA GLY A 1048 -25.72 -25.47 10.26
C GLY A 1048 -24.96 -25.70 11.57
N MET A 1049 -24.75 -26.95 11.97
CA MET A 1049 -24.08 -27.38 13.19
C MET A 1049 -22.56 -27.45 13.03
N VAL A 1050 -21.98 -26.35 12.52
CA VAL A 1050 -20.53 -26.18 12.37
C VAL A 1050 -20.13 -24.82 12.96
N PRO A 1051 -18.85 -24.65 13.37
CA PRO A 1051 -18.38 -23.36 13.85
C PRO A 1051 -18.61 -22.27 12.80
N ASN A 1052 -19.12 -21.14 13.25
CA ASN A 1052 -19.25 -19.94 12.41
C ASN A 1052 -18.08 -18.98 12.67
N ARG A 1053 -18.08 -17.82 12.02
CA ARG A 1053 -17.06 -16.78 12.23
C ARG A 1053 -16.92 -16.38 13.71
N HIS A 1054 -18.04 -16.14 14.38
CA HIS A 1054 -18.06 -15.66 15.76
C HIS A 1054 -17.42 -16.66 16.73
N ALA A 1055 -17.57 -17.97 16.49
CA ALA A 1055 -16.92 -19.01 17.28
C ALA A 1055 -15.39 -18.85 17.36
N ARG A 1056 -14.74 -18.48 16.24
CA ARG A 1056 -13.29 -18.21 16.15
C ARG A 1056 -12.88 -16.85 16.72
N ASP A 1057 -13.75 -15.85 16.63
CA ASP A 1057 -13.38 -14.47 16.96
C ASP A 1057 -13.24 -14.25 18.47
N VAL A 1058 -13.89 -15.07 19.29
CA VAL A 1058 -13.80 -15.05 20.76
C VAL A 1058 -12.93 -16.21 21.26
N MET A 1059 -11.99 -15.92 22.16
CA MET A 1059 -11.19 -16.92 22.87
C MET A 1059 -11.82 -17.25 24.22
N GLY A 1060 -12.00 -18.54 24.52
CA GLY A 1060 -12.52 -19.04 25.79
C GLY A 1060 -11.45 -19.21 26.86
N VAL A 1061 -10.48 -18.30 26.95
CA VAL A 1061 -9.39 -18.33 27.93
C VAL A 1061 -9.85 -17.60 29.20
N GLU A 1062 -9.72 -18.25 30.37
CA GLU A 1062 -10.09 -17.64 31.66
C GLU A 1062 -9.09 -16.54 32.05
N VAL A 1063 -9.57 -15.29 32.09
CA VAL A 1063 -8.83 -14.14 32.62
C VAL A 1063 -9.47 -13.80 33.97
N SER A 1064 -8.85 -14.22 35.08
CA SER A 1064 -9.32 -13.82 36.41
C SER A 1064 -9.23 -12.30 36.54
N ALA A 1065 -10.34 -11.64 36.85
CA ALA A 1065 -10.34 -10.20 37.12
C ALA A 1065 -9.43 -9.91 38.33
N ALA A 1066 -8.32 -9.21 38.09
CA ALA A 1066 -7.56 -8.61 39.18
C ALA A 1066 -8.45 -7.53 39.82
N HIS A 1067 -8.62 -7.61 41.14
CA HIS A 1067 -9.32 -6.61 41.95
C HIS A 1067 -8.60 -5.27 41.97
#